data_AF-A0A7V2UYQ5-F1
#
_entry.id   AF-A0A7V2UYQ5-F1
#
_cell.length_a   1.000
_cell.length_b   1.000
_cell.length_c   1.000
_cell.angle_alpha   90.00
_cell.angle_beta   90.00
_cell.angle_gamma   90.00
#
_symmetry.space_group_name_H-M   'P 1'
#
loop_
_entity.id
_entity.type
_entity.pdbx_description
1 polymer ?
#
loop_
_entity_poly.entity_id
_entity_poly.type
_entity_poly.pdbx_seq_one_letter_code
_entity_poly.pdbx_strand_id
1 'polypeptide(L)'
;MRPLSSAGLPLLFAALPVAADVGDPQSRTDHPWYPGELACSTFERLFETQEALYARVVGVPPKTDEQKALAAWLWRNTHYWHGEEGKEDLWGEGFEKGRDLRTRDYWTGLFAHGFGLCGTTHSQWTAEIDARLGPGRARGVGVEGHNSFEAFLTGGPYGAGKWVLIDHDISTVVYDDAGAALLSIPEVMADWKRLTDRSYKPDRQHGWLVCGLHPKDGGVYAQFLCAEYFAGYAGPPPVVHLRRGETFRRYLQPGLEDGKTYVFWGRNYKTAGIPGPERSRTWVNQPDAMYGSKDGAPYRDGQARFANAVYVYAPDFASGDYREGAVEETDERVTFEFQSPYIIAATPPDDSPWGIYKPGGRNGLVLRGRAACPVSVSVDRGTTWRDAGPFSDGMDLTDLVKGFRQYWIRFGAGAKALAGTSLTMTTVCQANGSVIPQLKDRGTRVDFNASGRAVVSAGPTRPQARAHVVEGAFDTPSVTLELATPRREPILAVCAVAHVASGNPPRPDVAYQIEYSADGGATWRPVVKDWTIPRRGVEPKDFWSQSLCSGSVEVAGKDVTTVRVRFRNSGGKPVLRAEAHLVYRVRGRDATKVTFDWTDDAGPHRASRVFPAGAAASAFWSIPTGTGVRTRWVEYEAVKGD
;
A
#
# COMPACT_ATOMS: atom_id res chain seq x y z
N MET A 1 -64.56 11.32 25.40
CA MET A 1 -63.23 11.45 26.05
C MET A 1 -62.33 10.35 25.53
N ARG A 2 -61.38 10.69 24.66
CA ARG A 2 -60.26 9.83 24.24
C ARG A 2 -58.98 10.67 24.43
N PRO A 3 -57.90 10.15 25.02
CA PRO A 3 -56.72 10.94 25.27
C PRO A 3 -55.94 11.13 23.97
N LEU A 4 -55.54 12.37 23.70
CA LEU A 4 -54.58 12.74 22.66
C LEU A 4 -53.19 12.31 23.13
N SER A 5 -52.61 11.33 22.45
CA SER A 5 -51.21 10.95 22.57
C SER A 5 -50.33 12.02 21.91
N SER A 6 -49.53 12.70 22.72
CA SER A 6 -48.50 13.64 22.27
C SER A 6 -47.37 12.89 21.58
N ALA A 7 -47.33 12.95 20.25
CA ALA A 7 -46.18 12.58 19.45
C ALA A 7 -45.04 13.57 19.74
N GLY A 8 -44.04 13.13 20.51
CA GLY A 8 -42.81 13.88 20.71
C GLY A 8 -42.03 13.95 19.41
N LEU A 9 -41.84 15.17 18.91
CA LEU A 9 -40.96 15.47 17.79
C LEU A 9 -39.51 15.21 18.24
N PRO A 10 -38.73 14.31 17.60
CA PRO A 10 -37.32 14.18 17.93
C PRO A 10 -36.61 15.48 17.52
N LEU A 11 -36.12 16.23 18.50
CA LEU A 11 -35.18 17.33 18.25
C LEU A 11 -33.88 16.73 17.70
N LEU A 12 -33.73 16.78 16.38
CA LEU A 12 -32.44 16.64 15.71
C LEU A 12 -31.59 17.85 16.11
N PHE A 13 -30.79 17.69 17.17
CA PHE A 13 -29.69 18.62 17.44
C PHE A 13 -28.75 18.56 16.23
N ALA A 14 -28.71 19.64 15.45
CA ALA A 14 -27.65 19.86 14.47
C ALA A 14 -26.34 20.04 15.25
N ALA A 15 -25.65 18.94 15.52
CA ALA A 15 -24.34 18.98 16.16
C ALA A 15 -23.42 19.85 15.32
N LEU A 16 -22.88 20.92 15.93
CA LEU A 16 -21.83 21.71 15.30
C LEU A 16 -20.70 20.76 14.94
N PRO A 17 -20.32 20.70 13.66
CA PRO A 17 -19.48 19.61 13.23
C PRO A 17 -18.05 19.92 13.69
N VAL A 18 -17.53 19.08 14.58
CA VAL A 18 -16.20 19.18 15.17
C VAL A 18 -15.15 19.00 14.06
N ALA A 19 -13.99 19.63 14.18
CA ALA A 19 -12.91 19.58 13.19
C ALA A 19 -11.60 19.28 13.92
N ALA A 20 -11.49 18.05 14.42
CA ALA A 20 -10.44 17.59 15.32
C ALA A 20 -9.63 16.48 14.64
N ASP A 21 -9.00 16.82 13.51
CA ASP A 21 -8.26 15.88 12.68
C ASP A 21 -7.08 16.48 11.90
N VAL A 22 -6.23 15.56 11.42
CA VAL A 22 -5.13 15.80 10.50
C VAL A 22 -5.25 14.81 9.34
N GLY A 23 -5.35 15.33 8.13
CA GLY A 23 -5.36 14.52 6.90
C GLY A 23 -3.97 14.34 6.33
N ASP A 24 -3.56 13.09 6.18
CA ASP A 24 -2.37 12.64 5.47
C ASP A 24 -1.05 13.29 5.94
N PRO A 25 -0.70 13.21 7.24
CA PRO A 25 0.59 13.68 7.72
C PRO A 25 1.71 12.78 7.20
N GLN A 26 2.67 13.39 6.51
CA GLN A 26 3.80 12.72 5.89
C GLN A 26 5.06 13.55 6.09
N SER A 27 6.22 12.88 6.22
CA SER A 27 7.51 13.56 6.25
C SER A 27 8.49 12.97 5.24
N ARG A 28 9.42 13.83 4.82
CA ARG A 28 10.57 13.50 3.99
C ARG A 28 11.84 13.93 4.71
N THR A 29 12.91 13.15 4.63
CA THR A 29 14.26 13.55 5.05
C THR A 29 15.16 13.71 3.84
N ASP A 30 16.31 14.35 4.04
CA ASP A 30 17.40 14.36 3.06
C ASP A 30 18.32 13.13 3.16
N HIS A 31 17.80 12.01 3.69
CA HIS A 31 18.51 10.72 3.65
C HIS A 31 18.67 10.26 2.20
N PRO A 32 19.88 9.89 1.76
CA PRO A 32 20.13 9.61 0.35
C PRO A 32 19.29 8.46 -0.18
N TRP A 33 19.00 7.45 0.65
CA TRP A 33 18.32 6.23 0.20
C TRP A 33 16.92 6.06 0.73
N TYR A 34 16.59 6.67 1.88
CA TYR A 34 15.37 6.37 2.61
C TYR A 34 14.72 7.69 3.05
N PRO A 35 14.35 8.53 2.06
CA PRO A 35 13.82 9.85 2.32
C PRO A 35 12.44 9.80 2.99
N GLY A 36 11.71 8.68 2.95
CA GLY A 36 10.42 8.52 3.61
C GLY A 36 9.21 8.72 2.71
N GLU A 37 8.01 8.54 3.27
CA GLU A 37 6.77 8.39 2.51
C GLU A 37 6.41 9.62 1.68
N LEU A 38 6.73 10.83 2.17
CA LEU A 38 6.43 12.05 1.43
C LEU A 38 7.20 12.13 0.10
N ALA A 39 8.29 11.37 -0.05
CA ALA A 39 9.05 11.28 -1.28
C ALA A 39 8.49 10.25 -2.29
N CYS A 40 7.58 9.35 -1.89
CA CYS A 40 7.15 8.25 -2.77
C CYS A 40 5.67 7.86 -2.64
N SER A 41 4.85 8.67 -1.96
CA SER A 41 3.43 8.41 -1.74
C SER A 41 2.52 8.72 -2.93
N THR A 42 3.06 9.28 -4.02
CA THR A 42 2.36 9.39 -5.32
C THR A 42 3.33 9.00 -6.43
N PHE A 43 2.82 8.67 -7.62
CA PHE A 43 3.69 8.33 -8.74
C PHE A 43 4.60 9.48 -9.14
N GLU A 44 4.13 10.72 -9.11
CA GLU A 44 4.95 11.91 -9.43
C GLU A 44 6.14 12.02 -8.47
N ARG A 45 5.88 11.96 -7.16
CA ARG A 45 6.92 12.03 -6.13
C ARG A 45 7.88 10.84 -6.23
N LEU A 46 7.33 9.64 -6.43
CA LEU A 46 8.12 8.44 -6.62
C LEU A 46 9.07 8.59 -7.80
N PHE A 47 8.58 9.04 -8.96
CA PHE A 47 9.40 9.23 -10.15
C PHE A 47 10.49 10.28 -9.91
N GLU A 48 10.17 11.43 -9.31
CA GLU A 48 11.18 12.43 -8.94
C GLU A 48 12.29 11.83 -8.05
N THR A 49 11.91 11.00 -7.08
CA THR A 49 12.85 10.33 -6.18
C THR A 49 13.70 9.29 -6.91
N GLN A 50 13.09 8.49 -7.79
CA GLN A 50 13.79 7.52 -8.64
C GLN A 50 14.79 8.20 -9.58
N GLU A 51 14.41 9.31 -10.18
CA GLU A 51 15.26 10.09 -11.08
C GLU A 51 16.47 10.69 -10.35
N ALA A 52 16.24 11.30 -9.18
CA ALA A 52 17.31 11.82 -8.33
C ALA A 52 18.26 10.72 -7.87
N LEU A 53 17.71 9.56 -7.49
CA LEU A 53 18.49 8.40 -7.10
C LEU A 53 19.35 7.88 -8.27
N TYR A 54 18.74 7.66 -9.43
CA TYR A 54 19.44 7.19 -10.62
C TYR A 54 20.55 8.15 -11.03
N ALA A 55 20.28 9.46 -11.04
CA ALA A 55 21.27 10.47 -11.36
C ALA A 55 22.47 10.44 -10.41
N ARG A 56 22.24 10.23 -9.11
CA ARG A 56 23.32 10.10 -8.12
C ARG A 56 24.17 8.85 -8.37
N VAL A 57 23.54 7.72 -8.64
CA VAL A 57 24.21 6.41 -8.74
C VAL A 57 24.94 6.24 -10.06
N VAL A 58 24.29 6.62 -11.17
CA VAL A 58 24.78 6.41 -12.54
C VAL A 58 25.52 7.63 -13.08
N GLY A 59 25.33 8.80 -12.47
CA GLY A 59 25.97 10.06 -12.88
C GLY A 59 25.25 10.82 -13.99
N VAL A 60 24.08 10.35 -14.45
CA VAL A 60 23.26 11.02 -15.48
C VAL A 60 21.77 10.96 -15.13
N PRO A 61 20.99 12.04 -15.39
CA PRO A 61 19.54 12.00 -15.20
C PRO A 61 18.87 11.09 -16.25
N PRO A 62 17.83 10.34 -15.89
CA PRO A 62 17.15 9.45 -16.82
C PRO A 62 16.27 10.23 -17.79
N LYS A 63 16.54 10.11 -19.09
CA LYS A 63 15.81 10.81 -20.16
C LYS A 63 15.05 9.85 -21.08
N THR A 64 15.67 8.74 -21.44
CA THR A 64 15.07 7.73 -22.32
C THR A 64 14.16 6.77 -21.54
N ASP A 65 13.30 6.04 -22.25
CA ASP A 65 12.44 5.03 -21.63
C ASP A 65 13.26 3.94 -20.92
N GLU A 66 14.40 3.55 -21.49
CA GLU A 66 15.35 2.63 -20.84
C GLU A 66 15.83 3.17 -19.50
N GLN A 67 16.33 4.41 -19.47
CA GLN A 67 16.86 4.99 -18.23
C GLN A 67 15.76 5.19 -17.18
N LYS A 68 14.53 5.53 -17.60
CA LYS A 68 13.37 5.63 -16.71
C LYS A 68 12.99 4.26 -16.14
N ALA A 69 12.98 3.21 -16.96
CA ALA A 69 12.73 1.85 -16.52
C ALA A 69 13.84 1.34 -15.58
N LEU A 70 15.11 1.66 -15.87
CA LEU A 70 16.24 1.32 -15.00
C LEU A 70 16.23 2.10 -13.68
N ALA A 71 15.78 3.36 -13.66
CA ALA A 71 15.56 4.13 -12.44
C ALA A 71 14.50 3.48 -11.53
N ALA A 72 13.37 3.08 -12.12
CA ALA A 72 12.33 2.30 -11.43
C ALA A 72 12.87 0.95 -10.93
N TRP A 73 13.64 0.25 -11.76
CA TRP A 73 14.24 -1.04 -11.41
C TRP A 73 15.26 -0.93 -10.27
N LEU A 74 16.14 0.08 -10.30
CA LEU A 74 17.08 0.39 -9.21
C LEU A 74 16.34 0.66 -7.90
N TRP A 75 15.28 1.46 -7.95
CA TRP A 75 14.43 1.71 -6.79
C TRP A 75 13.83 0.42 -6.24
N ARG A 76 13.21 -0.40 -7.10
CA ARG A 76 12.62 -1.67 -6.69
C ARG A 76 13.64 -2.61 -6.04
N ASN A 77 14.83 -2.77 -6.60
CA ASN A 77 15.89 -3.60 -6.00
C ASN A 77 16.31 -3.13 -4.60
N THR A 78 16.25 -1.83 -4.34
CA THR A 78 16.79 -1.21 -3.12
C THR A 78 15.75 -0.92 -2.04
N HIS A 79 14.46 -1.06 -2.37
CA HIS A 79 13.32 -0.74 -1.49
C HIS A 79 12.29 -1.88 -1.36
N TYR A 80 12.46 -2.94 -2.14
CA TYR A 80 11.58 -4.10 -2.16
C TYR A 80 12.41 -5.37 -2.25
N TRP A 81 12.01 -6.43 -1.55
CA TRP A 81 12.78 -7.67 -1.50
C TRP A 81 11.93 -8.92 -1.70
N HIS A 82 12.53 -9.99 -2.22
CA HIS A 82 11.81 -11.25 -2.43
C HIS A 82 11.44 -11.90 -1.08
N GLY A 83 10.15 -12.14 -0.84
CA GLY A 83 9.67 -12.76 0.40
C GLY A 83 8.23 -13.29 0.30
N GLU A 84 7.84 -14.18 1.20
CA GLU A 84 6.49 -14.76 1.20
C GLU A 84 5.52 -13.90 2.04
N GLU A 85 4.76 -13.02 1.37
CA GLU A 85 3.72 -12.18 1.97
C GLU A 85 2.49 -12.96 2.46
N GLY A 86 1.82 -12.42 3.48
CA GLY A 86 0.55 -12.95 3.96
C GLY A 86 -0.56 -12.61 2.98
N LYS A 87 -1.43 -13.58 2.68
CA LYS A 87 -2.56 -13.42 1.76
C LYS A 87 -3.67 -12.58 2.40
N GLU A 88 -4.37 -11.79 1.59
CA GLU A 88 -5.61 -11.10 1.98
C GLU A 88 -6.83 -11.98 1.63
N ASP A 89 -7.90 -11.92 2.45
CA ASP A 89 -9.18 -12.57 2.11
C ASP A 89 -9.98 -11.72 1.11
N LEU A 90 -9.44 -11.58 -0.10
CA LEU A 90 -10.01 -10.71 -1.14
C LEU A 90 -11.40 -11.18 -1.62
N TRP A 91 -11.75 -12.45 -1.40
CA TRP A 91 -12.98 -13.07 -1.92
C TRP A 91 -14.04 -13.33 -0.84
N GLY A 92 -13.68 -13.28 0.44
CA GLY A 92 -14.56 -13.67 1.56
C GLY A 92 -14.63 -15.19 1.75
N GLU A 93 -13.58 -15.91 1.36
CA GLU A 93 -13.50 -17.38 1.40
C GLU A 93 -12.41 -17.86 2.39
N GLY A 94 -11.77 -16.92 3.11
CA GLY A 94 -10.63 -17.15 3.99
C GLY A 94 -9.28 -16.98 3.29
N PHE A 95 -8.19 -16.95 4.07
CA PHE A 95 -6.84 -16.66 3.58
C PHE A 95 -6.23 -17.73 2.66
N GLU A 96 -6.83 -18.94 2.61
CA GLU A 96 -6.27 -20.09 1.90
C GLU A 96 -7.13 -20.56 0.71
N LYS A 97 -8.32 -19.98 0.54
CA LYS A 97 -9.29 -20.38 -0.49
C LYS A 97 -9.72 -19.15 -1.30
N GLY A 98 -10.36 -19.41 -2.42
CA GLY A 98 -10.78 -18.37 -3.37
C GLY A 98 -9.96 -18.38 -4.64
N ARG A 99 -10.10 -17.30 -5.41
CA ARG A 99 -9.41 -17.13 -6.70
C ARG A 99 -8.02 -16.55 -6.48
N ASP A 100 -7.64 -15.51 -7.21
CA ASP A 100 -6.33 -14.87 -7.02
C ASP A 100 -6.21 -14.26 -5.61
N LEU A 101 -5.26 -14.77 -4.81
CA LEU A 101 -5.00 -14.33 -3.43
C LEU A 101 -3.74 -13.47 -3.32
N ARG A 102 -3.05 -13.17 -4.43
CA ARG A 102 -1.87 -12.31 -4.43
C ARG A 102 -2.29 -10.85 -4.19
N THR A 103 -1.51 -10.11 -3.44
CA THR A 103 -1.71 -8.65 -3.32
C THR A 103 -1.27 -8.00 -4.62
N ARG A 104 -2.23 -7.66 -5.50
CA ARG A 104 -1.95 -7.05 -6.82
C ARG A 104 -1.91 -5.51 -6.77
N ASP A 105 -2.25 -4.90 -5.64
CA ASP A 105 -2.19 -3.44 -5.44
C ASP A 105 -0.76 -2.98 -5.18
N TYR A 106 -0.28 -2.06 -6.01
CA TYR A 106 1.04 -1.47 -5.94
C TYR A 106 1.31 -0.77 -4.61
N TRP A 107 0.37 0.04 -4.12
CA TRP A 107 0.60 0.85 -2.91
C TRP A 107 0.61 -0.03 -1.67
N THR A 108 -0.30 -1.00 -1.58
CA THR A 108 -0.29 -1.99 -0.49
C THR A 108 0.99 -2.81 -0.51
N GLY A 109 1.41 -3.29 -1.68
CA GLY A 109 2.71 -3.96 -1.84
C GLY A 109 3.85 -3.11 -1.31
N LEU A 110 4.00 -1.89 -1.81
CA LEU A 110 5.13 -1.01 -1.48
C LEU A 110 5.13 -0.52 -0.02
N PHE A 111 3.99 -0.12 0.53
CA PHE A 111 3.92 0.53 1.85
C PHE A 111 3.62 -0.44 3.00
N ALA A 112 2.79 -1.47 2.78
CA ALA A 112 2.44 -2.42 3.83
C ALA A 112 3.43 -3.59 3.92
N HIS A 113 3.82 -4.15 2.78
CA HIS A 113 4.72 -5.30 2.76
C HIS A 113 6.17 -4.87 2.60
N GLY A 114 6.52 -4.27 1.46
CA GLY A 114 7.91 -4.07 1.05
C GLY A 114 8.60 -5.36 0.61
N PHE A 115 7.83 -6.44 0.48
CA PHE A 115 8.30 -7.73 0.03
C PHE A 115 7.17 -8.54 -0.58
N GLY A 116 7.52 -9.48 -1.44
CA GLY A 116 6.56 -10.34 -2.12
C GLY A 116 7.30 -11.40 -2.93
N LEU A 117 6.61 -12.48 -3.28
CA LEU A 117 7.18 -13.46 -4.19
C LEU A 117 7.27 -12.85 -5.59
N CYS A 118 8.16 -13.39 -6.43
CA CYS A 118 8.35 -12.96 -7.81
C CYS A 118 7.01 -12.72 -8.56
N GLY A 119 6.08 -13.66 -8.47
CA GLY A 119 4.75 -13.55 -9.10
C GLY A 119 3.80 -12.52 -8.48
N THR A 120 4.05 -12.03 -7.26
CA THR A 120 3.33 -10.88 -6.72
C THR A 120 4.03 -9.58 -7.13
N THR A 121 5.32 -9.47 -6.84
CA THR A 121 6.04 -8.19 -6.98
C THR A 121 6.09 -7.71 -8.43
N HIS A 122 6.32 -8.60 -9.39
CA HIS A 122 6.30 -8.23 -10.81
C HIS A 122 4.91 -7.82 -11.28
N SER A 123 3.87 -8.43 -10.73
CA SER A 123 2.51 -8.06 -11.07
C SER A 123 2.15 -6.68 -10.53
N GLN A 124 2.40 -6.41 -9.25
CA GLN A 124 2.23 -5.07 -8.68
C GLN A 124 2.98 -4.01 -9.49
N TRP A 125 4.21 -4.33 -9.89
CA TRP A 125 5.08 -3.39 -10.60
C TRP A 125 4.61 -3.03 -12.01
N THR A 126 3.65 -3.76 -12.60
CA THR A 126 3.07 -3.36 -13.89
C THR A 126 2.39 -1.99 -13.78
N ALA A 127 1.75 -1.70 -12.64
CA ALA A 127 1.07 -0.43 -12.41
C ALA A 127 2.03 0.78 -12.43
N GLU A 128 3.22 0.63 -11.85
CA GLU A 128 4.24 1.70 -11.82
C GLU A 128 4.78 1.98 -13.22
N ILE A 129 5.15 0.93 -13.96
CA ILE A 129 5.72 1.07 -15.30
C ILE A 129 4.66 1.57 -16.29
N ASP A 130 3.40 1.15 -16.16
CA ASP A 130 2.30 1.71 -16.97
C ASP A 130 2.03 3.18 -16.63
N ALA A 131 2.11 3.58 -15.35
CA ALA A 131 2.01 4.99 -14.97
C ALA A 131 3.21 5.81 -15.50
N ARG A 132 4.40 5.20 -15.57
CA ARG A 132 5.62 5.88 -15.98
C ARG A 132 5.78 6.02 -17.49
N LEU A 133 5.52 4.94 -18.24
CA LEU A 133 5.80 4.83 -19.66
C LEU A 133 4.52 4.92 -20.52
N GLY A 134 3.37 4.74 -19.90
CA GLY A 134 2.06 4.69 -20.54
C GLY A 134 1.43 3.28 -20.50
N PRO A 135 0.10 3.18 -20.63
CA PRO A 135 -0.61 1.91 -20.49
C PRO A 135 -0.15 0.77 -21.41
N GLY A 136 -0.14 -0.45 -20.86
CA GLY A 136 0.17 -1.67 -21.60
C GLY A 136 1.63 -1.70 -22.04
N ARG A 137 2.52 -1.08 -21.28
CA ARG A 137 3.97 -1.09 -21.49
C ARG A 137 4.69 -1.91 -20.42
N ALA A 138 3.95 -2.66 -19.63
CA ALA A 138 4.46 -3.60 -18.65
C ALA A 138 3.74 -4.95 -18.76
N ARG A 139 4.47 -6.02 -18.46
CA ARG A 139 3.88 -7.35 -18.23
C ARG A 139 4.71 -8.16 -17.25
N GLY A 140 4.03 -8.92 -16.41
CA GLY A 140 4.64 -10.05 -15.73
C GLY A 140 4.84 -11.19 -16.72
N VAL A 141 5.88 -12.00 -16.53
CA VAL A 141 6.16 -13.14 -17.40
C VAL A 141 6.46 -14.37 -16.58
N GLY A 142 5.80 -15.49 -16.86
CA GLY A 142 6.17 -16.79 -16.30
C GLY A 142 7.41 -17.34 -17.00
N VAL A 143 8.42 -17.72 -16.23
CA VAL A 143 9.65 -18.37 -16.68
C VAL A 143 9.91 -19.63 -15.81
N GLU A 144 11.03 -20.33 -16.00
CA GLU A 144 11.27 -21.60 -15.31
C GLU A 144 11.39 -21.41 -13.79
N GLY A 145 10.39 -21.90 -13.03
CA GLY A 145 10.36 -21.84 -11.57
C GLY A 145 10.23 -20.43 -10.98
N HIS A 146 9.91 -19.43 -11.80
CA HIS A 146 9.95 -18.02 -11.42
C HIS A 146 8.98 -17.18 -12.27
N ASN A 147 8.64 -15.98 -11.80
CA ASN A 147 8.03 -14.95 -12.63
C ASN A 147 9.05 -13.85 -12.82
N SER A 148 9.23 -13.36 -14.03
CA SER A 148 10.06 -12.22 -14.37
C SER A 148 9.17 -11.07 -14.88
N PHE A 149 9.79 -10.05 -15.48
CA PHE A 149 9.09 -8.85 -15.93
C PHE A 149 9.71 -8.26 -17.19
N GLU A 150 8.83 -7.76 -18.06
CA GLU A 150 9.25 -6.99 -19.23
C GLU A 150 8.59 -5.60 -19.28
N ALA A 151 9.37 -4.62 -19.71
CA ALA A 151 8.89 -3.31 -20.09
C ALA A 151 8.96 -3.15 -21.62
N PHE A 152 7.96 -2.49 -22.21
CA PHE A 152 7.95 -2.16 -23.62
C PHE A 152 8.60 -0.79 -23.82
N LEU A 153 9.82 -0.73 -24.34
CA LEU A 153 10.58 0.53 -24.53
C LEU A 153 10.45 1.04 -25.97
N THR A 154 10.51 2.35 -26.17
CA THR A 154 10.49 3.00 -27.49
C THR A 154 11.62 4.02 -27.61
N GLY A 155 11.93 4.41 -28.84
CA GLY A 155 13.00 5.37 -29.15
C GLY A 155 14.40 4.76 -29.10
N GLY A 156 15.38 5.50 -29.66
CA GLY A 156 16.78 5.05 -29.73
C GLY A 156 16.91 3.64 -30.36
N PRO A 157 17.60 2.70 -29.71
CA PRO A 157 17.78 1.34 -30.24
C PRO A 157 16.49 0.50 -30.24
N TYR A 158 15.42 0.95 -29.59
CA TYR A 158 14.13 0.25 -29.50
C TYR A 158 13.14 0.67 -30.60
N GLY A 159 13.46 1.70 -31.38
CA GLY A 159 12.65 2.16 -32.51
C GLY A 159 11.18 2.41 -32.13
N ALA A 160 10.26 1.77 -32.86
CA ALA A 160 8.82 1.86 -32.61
C ALA A 160 8.34 1.08 -31.37
N GLY A 161 9.18 0.22 -30.79
CA GLY A 161 8.82 -0.54 -29.61
C GLY A 161 9.46 -1.93 -29.51
N LYS A 162 9.99 -2.27 -28.32
CA LYS A 162 10.56 -3.58 -28.02
C LYS A 162 10.30 -3.96 -26.55
N TRP A 163 9.90 -5.20 -26.29
CA TRP A 163 9.90 -5.76 -24.94
C TRP A 163 11.33 -5.99 -24.45
N VAL A 164 11.63 -5.64 -23.20
CA VAL A 164 12.94 -5.88 -22.60
C VAL A 164 12.79 -6.44 -21.20
N LEU A 165 13.68 -7.36 -20.84
CA LEU A 165 13.81 -7.96 -19.52
C LEU A 165 14.30 -6.92 -18.51
N ILE A 166 13.51 -6.68 -17.47
CA ILE A 166 13.93 -5.94 -16.27
C ILE A 166 13.45 -6.69 -15.03
N ASP A 167 14.29 -7.54 -14.46
CA ASP A 167 13.92 -8.43 -13.36
C ASP A 167 14.51 -7.91 -12.06
N HIS A 168 13.69 -7.35 -11.17
CA HIS A 168 14.18 -6.88 -9.87
C HIS A 168 14.21 -7.97 -8.80
N ASP A 169 13.53 -9.11 -8.99
CA ASP A 169 13.43 -10.13 -7.95
C ASP A 169 14.73 -10.91 -7.82
N ILE A 170 15.40 -11.16 -8.95
CA ILE A 170 16.77 -11.71 -9.01
C ILE A 170 17.82 -10.67 -9.47
N SER A 171 17.44 -9.39 -9.49
CA SER A 171 18.33 -8.28 -9.83
C SER A 171 19.05 -8.48 -11.18
N THR A 172 18.31 -8.69 -12.27
CA THR A 172 18.86 -8.91 -13.61
C THR A 172 18.27 -7.98 -14.67
N VAL A 173 19.17 -7.37 -15.45
CA VAL A 173 18.93 -6.84 -16.80
C VAL A 173 19.99 -7.45 -17.71
N VAL A 174 19.72 -7.55 -19.02
CA VAL A 174 20.68 -8.12 -19.97
C VAL A 174 20.73 -7.25 -21.22
N TYR A 175 21.88 -6.64 -21.48
CA TYR A 175 22.15 -5.99 -22.76
C TYR A 175 22.54 -7.01 -23.84
N ASP A 176 22.45 -6.60 -25.11
CA ASP A 176 22.98 -7.33 -26.26
C ASP A 176 24.52 -7.44 -26.23
N ASP A 177 25.12 -8.06 -27.26
CA ASP A 177 26.57 -8.26 -27.33
C ASP A 177 27.37 -6.97 -27.50
N ALA A 178 26.75 -5.90 -28.01
CA ALA A 178 27.34 -4.59 -28.21
C ALA A 178 27.15 -3.66 -27.00
N GLY A 179 26.28 -4.03 -26.05
CA GLY A 179 25.84 -3.13 -24.99
C GLY A 179 24.88 -2.04 -25.49
N ALA A 180 24.25 -2.20 -26.65
CA ALA A 180 23.48 -1.13 -27.29
C ALA A 180 22.01 -1.12 -26.85
N ALA A 181 21.40 -2.29 -26.66
CA ALA A 181 20.00 -2.42 -26.25
C ALA A 181 19.82 -3.53 -25.21
N LEU A 182 18.82 -3.37 -24.33
CA LEU A 182 18.32 -4.45 -23.50
C LEU A 182 17.62 -5.53 -24.34
N LEU A 183 17.73 -6.78 -23.88
CA LEU A 183 17.14 -7.96 -24.51
C LEU A 183 15.80 -8.32 -23.88
N SER A 184 14.89 -8.82 -24.70
CA SER A 184 13.65 -9.48 -24.27
C SER A 184 13.92 -10.87 -23.69
N ILE A 185 12.93 -11.44 -22.99
CA ILE A 185 13.02 -12.82 -22.49
C ILE A 185 13.25 -13.84 -23.61
N PRO A 186 12.54 -13.81 -24.76
CA PRO A 186 12.84 -14.72 -25.88
C PRO A 186 14.27 -14.62 -26.41
N GLU A 187 14.84 -13.41 -26.46
CA GLU A 187 16.24 -13.21 -26.89
C GLU A 187 17.23 -13.76 -25.86
N VAL A 188 16.98 -13.55 -24.56
CA VAL A 188 17.80 -14.14 -23.49
C VAL A 188 17.69 -15.66 -23.50
N MET A 189 16.48 -16.21 -23.61
CA MET A 189 16.21 -17.64 -23.62
C MET A 189 16.99 -18.39 -24.69
N ALA A 190 17.19 -17.78 -25.87
CA ALA A 190 17.91 -18.40 -26.98
C ALA A 190 19.37 -18.77 -26.65
N ASP A 191 20.00 -18.08 -25.70
CA ASP A 191 21.37 -18.35 -25.26
C ASP A 191 21.59 -17.95 -23.80
N TRP A 192 20.66 -18.34 -22.94
CA TRP A 192 20.59 -17.83 -21.56
C TRP A 192 21.86 -18.15 -20.78
N LYS A 193 22.47 -19.32 -21.01
CA LYS A 193 23.70 -19.74 -20.30
C LYS A 193 24.84 -18.76 -20.51
N ARG A 194 25.06 -18.32 -21.75
CA ARG A 194 26.10 -17.33 -22.06
C ARG A 194 25.66 -15.93 -21.66
N LEU A 195 24.43 -15.53 -22.01
CA LEU A 195 23.96 -14.17 -21.81
C LEU A 195 23.78 -13.79 -20.33
N THR A 196 23.53 -14.77 -19.47
CA THR A 196 23.34 -14.57 -18.02
C THR A 196 24.60 -14.84 -17.18
N ASP A 197 25.70 -15.26 -17.82
CA ASP A 197 26.98 -15.42 -17.14
C ASP A 197 27.61 -14.05 -16.84
N ARG A 198 27.87 -13.78 -15.56
CA ARG A 198 28.51 -12.54 -15.08
C ARG A 198 29.88 -12.27 -15.70
N SER A 199 30.58 -13.31 -16.13
CA SER A 199 31.90 -13.20 -16.77
C SER A 199 31.81 -12.89 -18.27
N TYR A 200 30.63 -13.07 -18.88
CA TYR A 200 30.45 -12.86 -20.30
C TYR A 200 30.32 -11.37 -20.65
N LYS A 201 31.45 -10.77 -21.06
CA LYS A 201 31.58 -9.37 -21.50
C LYS A 201 30.93 -8.38 -20.49
N PRO A 202 31.41 -8.32 -19.24
CA PRO A 202 30.75 -7.55 -18.17
C PRO A 202 30.59 -6.06 -18.50
N ASP A 203 31.50 -5.46 -19.27
CA ASP A 203 31.44 -4.04 -19.63
C ASP A 203 30.20 -3.67 -20.45
N ARG A 204 29.59 -4.63 -21.17
CA ARG A 204 28.35 -4.39 -21.95
C ARG A 204 27.14 -4.05 -21.07
N GLN A 205 27.22 -4.32 -19.78
CA GLN A 205 26.11 -4.13 -18.84
C GLN A 205 26.13 -2.76 -18.16
N HIS A 206 27.06 -1.87 -18.53
CA HIS A 206 27.09 -0.47 -18.05
C HIS A 206 27.06 -0.33 -16.52
N GLY A 207 27.70 -1.25 -15.80
CA GLY A 207 27.73 -1.27 -14.33
C GLY A 207 26.59 -2.03 -13.66
N TRP A 208 25.58 -2.50 -14.41
CA TRP A 208 24.53 -3.37 -13.89
C TRP A 208 25.00 -4.83 -13.84
N LEU A 209 25.02 -5.44 -12.66
CA LEU A 209 25.42 -6.84 -12.54
C LEU A 209 24.26 -7.76 -12.96
N VAL A 210 24.53 -8.68 -13.87
CA VAL A 210 23.61 -9.75 -14.26
C VAL A 210 23.47 -10.76 -13.11
N CYS A 211 22.25 -11.23 -12.84
CA CYS A 211 21.98 -12.14 -11.73
C CYS A 211 22.48 -11.55 -10.40
N GLY A 212 22.14 -10.30 -10.09
CA GLY A 212 22.74 -9.52 -9.02
C GLY A 212 22.59 -10.11 -7.61
N LEU A 213 21.64 -11.03 -7.38
CA LEU A 213 21.50 -11.70 -6.09
C LEU A 213 22.33 -12.98 -5.96
N HIS A 214 22.30 -13.86 -6.97
CA HIS A 214 23.09 -15.09 -6.98
C HIS A 214 23.48 -15.52 -8.41
N PRO A 215 24.73 -15.94 -8.66
CA PRO A 215 25.26 -16.16 -10.02
C PRO A 215 24.57 -17.28 -10.81
N LYS A 216 23.73 -18.11 -10.17
CA LYS A 216 22.98 -19.18 -10.83
C LYS A 216 21.54 -18.79 -11.18
N ASP A 217 21.12 -17.57 -10.87
CA ASP A 217 19.73 -17.14 -11.06
C ASP A 217 19.33 -17.13 -12.54
N GLY A 218 20.28 -16.99 -13.47
CA GLY A 218 20.03 -16.98 -14.91
C GLY A 218 19.36 -18.24 -15.47
N GLY A 219 19.39 -19.35 -14.72
CA GLY A 219 18.70 -20.59 -15.10
C GLY A 219 17.20 -20.44 -15.27
N VAL A 220 16.57 -19.45 -14.61
CA VAL A 220 15.12 -19.22 -14.74
C VAL A 220 14.71 -18.84 -16.16
N TYR A 221 15.60 -18.24 -16.96
CA TYR A 221 15.32 -17.79 -18.32
C TYR A 221 15.41 -18.89 -19.38
N ALA A 222 15.52 -20.16 -18.98
CA ALA A 222 15.51 -21.28 -19.91
C ALA A 222 14.15 -21.49 -20.61
N GLN A 223 13.07 -20.89 -20.09
CA GLN A 223 11.70 -21.04 -20.62
C GLN A 223 10.95 -19.70 -20.62
N PHE A 224 10.06 -19.55 -21.61
CA PHE A 224 9.11 -18.44 -21.72
C PHE A 224 7.68 -19.02 -21.73
N LEU A 225 7.04 -19.02 -20.56
CA LEU A 225 5.88 -19.86 -20.28
C LEU A 225 4.55 -19.11 -20.38
N CYS A 226 4.46 -17.94 -19.76
CA CYS A 226 3.19 -17.21 -19.63
C CYS A 226 3.40 -15.69 -19.69
N ALA A 227 2.42 -14.93 -20.18
CA ALA A 227 2.38 -13.48 -20.06
C ALA A 227 1.18 -13.02 -19.21
N GLU A 228 1.45 -12.14 -18.24
CA GLU A 228 0.46 -11.51 -17.37
C GLU A 228 0.36 -10.01 -17.73
N TYR A 229 -0.61 -9.67 -18.59
CA TYR A 229 -0.89 -8.29 -18.95
C TYR A 229 -1.78 -7.62 -17.91
N PHE A 230 -1.42 -6.40 -17.52
CA PHE A 230 -2.10 -5.64 -16.45
C PHE A 230 -2.29 -6.50 -15.20
N ALA A 231 -1.19 -7.10 -14.76
CA ALA A 231 -1.18 -8.07 -13.68
C ALA A 231 -1.35 -7.42 -12.30
N GLY A 232 -1.07 -6.13 -12.17
CA GLY A 232 -1.31 -5.33 -10.98
C GLY A 232 -1.98 -4.00 -11.30
N TYR A 233 -2.35 -3.29 -10.24
CA TYR A 233 -3.03 -2.00 -10.29
C TYR A 233 -2.50 -1.07 -9.20
N ALA A 234 -2.87 0.20 -9.26
CA ALA A 234 -2.65 1.14 -8.17
C ALA A 234 -4.01 1.55 -7.60
N GLY A 235 -4.24 1.22 -6.33
CA GLY A 235 -5.35 1.75 -5.56
C GLY A 235 -5.16 3.24 -5.21
N PRO A 236 -5.80 3.74 -4.13
CA PRO A 236 -5.53 5.08 -3.66
C PRO A 236 -4.08 5.17 -3.12
N PRO A 237 -3.45 6.35 -3.19
CA PRO A 237 -2.22 6.64 -2.45
C PRO A 237 -2.31 6.21 -0.97
N PRO A 238 -1.17 5.93 -0.29
CA PRO A 238 -1.13 5.45 1.08
C PRO A 238 -1.45 6.56 2.10
N VAL A 239 -2.69 7.03 2.07
CA VAL A 239 -3.19 8.15 2.87
C VAL A 239 -3.54 7.67 4.28
N VAL A 240 -3.11 8.44 5.27
CA VAL A 240 -3.44 8.23 6.69
C VAL A 240 -4.29 9.38 7.21
N HIS A 241 -5.36 9.11 7.94
CA HIS A 241 -6.17 10.13 8.62
C HIS A 241 -6.00 9.95 10.13
N LEU A 242 -5.56 11.00 10.83
CA LEU A 242 -5.43 10.98 12.28
C LEU A 242 -6.51 11.85 12.91
N ARG A 243 -7.17 11.29 13.92
CA ARG A 243 -8.15 12.00 14.75
C ARG A 243 -7.46 12.58 15.97
N ARG A 244 -8.04 13.60 16.61
CA ARG A 244 -7.51 14.08 17.89
C ARG A 244 -7.53 12.97 18.94
N GLY A 245 -6.43 12.84 19.67
CA GLY A 245 -6.19 11.71 20.57
C GLY A 245 -5.64 10.47 19.87
N GLU A 246 -5.30 10.57 18.59
CA GLU A 246 -4.65 9.51 17.82
C GLU A 246 -3.17 9.80 17.57
N THR A 247 -2.34 8.78 17.79
CA THR A 247 -0.94 8.74 17.39
C THR A 247 -0.71 7.66 16.33
N PHE A 248 0.20 7.92 15.41
CA PHE A 248 0.67 6.98 14.41
C PHE A 248 2.20 6.90 14.44
N ARG A 249 2.72 5.81 15.01
CA ARG A 249 4.16 5.54 15.15
C ARG A 249 4.59 4.44 14.19
N ARG A 250 5.77 4.59 13.60
CA ARG A 250 6.36 3.56 12.75
C ARG A 250 7.73 3.14 13.24
N TYR A 251 7.87 1.86 13.55
CA TYR A 251 9.13 1.23 13.98
C TYR A 251 9.84 0.66 12.76
N LEU A 252 11.12 1.01 12.58
CA LEU A 252 11.88 0.63 11.38
C LEU A 252 12.42 -0.80 11.43
N GLN A 253 12.38 -1.44 12.61
CA GLN A 253 12.87 -2.79 12.85
C GLN A 253 11.79 -3.62 13.55
N PRO A 254 11.82 -4.96 13.42
CA PRO A 254 10.93 -5.83 14.18
C PRO A 254 11.13 -5.70 15.68
N GLY A 255 10.03 -5.85 16.41
CA GLY A 255 9.97 -5.58 17.84
C GLY A 255 9.40 -4.19 18.08
N LEU A 256 8.25 -4.12 18.75
CA LEU A 256 7.66 -2.85 19.18
C LEU A 256 8.57 -2.17 20.24
N GLU A 257 8.02 -1.27 21.07
CA GLU A 257 8.81 -0.55 22.09
C GLU A 257 9.67 -1.47 23.00
N ASP A 258 9.22 -2.69 23.25
CA ASP A 258 9.91 -3.67 24.10
C ASP A 258 11.04 -4.44 23.38
N GLY A 259 11.18 -4.27 22.06
CA GLY A 259 12.10 -5.01 21.20
C GLY A 259 11.85 -6.51 21.12
N LYS A 260 10.68 -7.00 21.58
CA LYS A 260 10.38 -8.43 21.74
C LYS A 260 8.96 -8.82 21.28
N THR A 261 8.06 -7.87 21.13
CA THR A 261 6.73 -8.09 20.56
C THR A 261 6.81 -7.97 19.05
N TYR A 262 6.70 -9.11 18.36
CA TYR A 262 6.76 -9.20 16.90
C TYR A 262 5.36 -9.34 16.31
N VAL A 263 4.96 -8.40 15.46
CA VAL A 263 3.64 -8.37 14.84
C VAL A 263 3.84 -8.29 13.33
N PHE A 264 3.46 -9.31 12.56
CA PHE A 264 3.74 -9.36 11.13
C PHE A 264 2.60 -10.02 10.33
N TRP A 265 2.67 -9.84 9.01
CA TRP A 265 1.77 -10.44 8.03
C TRP A 265 2.57 -10.98 6.84
N GLY A 266 3.12 -12.18 7.04
CA GLY A 266 3.87 -12.95 6.06
C GLY A 266 4.45 -14.21 6.69
N ARG A 267 5.26 -14.93 5.93
CA ARG A 267 5.89 -16.17 6.40
C ARG A 267 6.83 -15.88 7.57
N ASN A 268 6.75 -16.71 8.60
CA ASN A 268 7.70 -16.74 9.69
C ASN A 268 8.95 -17.55 9.29
N TYR A 269 10.05 -16.87 8.97
CA TYR A 269 11.34 -17.54 8.73
C TYR A 269 12.11 -17.82 10.02
N LYS A 270 11.85 -17.05 11.08
CA LYS A 270 12.50 -17.13 12.40
C LYS A 270 14.04 -17.06 12.32
N THR A 271 14.57 -16.39 11.30
CA THR A 271 16.01 -16.25 11.07
C THR A 271 16.66 -15.50 12.24
N ALA A 272 17.74 -16.08 12.78
CA ALA A 272 18.43 -15.59 13.98
C ALA A 272 17.50 -15.38 15.20
N GLY A 273 16.43 -16.17 15.32
CA GLY A 273 15.51 -16.13 16.47
C GLY A 273 14.50 -14.97 16.45
N ILE A 274 14.47 -14.15 15.40
CA ILE A 274 13.49 -13.07 15.21
C ILE A 274 12.34 -13.58 14.34
N PRO A 275 11.11 -13.72 14.86
CA PRO A 275 9.94 -14.12 14.08
C PRO A 275 9.60 -13.16 12.95
N GLY A 276 9.04 -13.73 11.88
CA GLY A 276 8.45 -13.00 10.77
C GLY A 276 9.26 -13.01 9.47
N PRO A 277 8.81 -12.22 8.47
CA PRO A 277 9.42 -12.13 7.15
C PRO A 277 10.84 -11.56 7.18
N GLU A 278 11.74 -12.14 6.39
CA GLU A 278 13.09 -11.62 6.17
C GLU A 278 13.65 -12.05 4.81
N ARG A 279 14.72 -11.36 4.39
CA ARG A 279 15.55 -11.82 3.29
C ARG A 279 17.02 -11.57 3.56
N SER A 280 17.83 -12.63 3.38
CA SER A 280 19.27 -12.58 3.66
C SER A 280 20.14 -12.21 2.46
N ARG A 281 19.64 -12.36 1.22
CA ARG A 281 20.29 -11.89 -0.02
C ARG A 281 19.37 -10.91 -0.73
N THR A 282 19.69 -9.62 -0.63
CA THR A 282 18.92 -8.48 -1.19
C THR A 282 19.78 -7.22 -1.18
N TRP A 283 19.50 -6.25 -2.04
CA TRP A 283 20.14 -4.93 -2.03
C TRP A 283 19.52 -3.95 -1.03
N VAL A 284 18.37 -4.28 -0.45
CA VAL A 284 17.74 -3.50 0.62
C VAL A 284 18.69 -3.42 1.82
N ASN A 285 18.78 -2.23 2.44
CA ASN A 285 19.73 -1.85 3.49
C ASN A 285 21.23 -1.93 3.09
N GLN A 286 21.55 -2.07 1.81
CA GLN A 286 22.92 -1.92 1.27
C GLN A 286 22.95 -1.37 -0.16
N PRO A 287 22.18 -0.31 -0.45
CA PRO A 287 21.90 0.07 -1.83
C PRO A 287 23.10 0.70 -2.56
N ASP A 288 24.06 1.29 -1.83
CA ASP A 288 25.32 1.81 -2.39
C ASP A 288 26.19 0.72 -3.02
N ALA A 289 26.00 -0.55 -2.66
CA ALA A 289 26.81 -1.68 -3.14
C ALA A 289 26.29 -2.31 -4.44
N MET A 290 25.13 -1.86 -4.95
CA MET A 290 24.45 -2.50 -6.09
C MET A 290 25.10 -2.15 -7.43
N TYR A 291 25.18 -0.86 -7.77
CA TYR A 291 25.73 -0.40 -9.05
C TYR A 291 27.26 -0.54 -9.06
N GLY A 292 27.79 -1.15 -10.11
CA GLY A 292 29.21 -1.48 -10.22
C GLY A 292 29.63 -2.73 -9.44
N SER A 293 28.70 -3.43 -8.78
CA SER A 293 28.97 -4.68 -8.07
C SER A 293 29.59 -5.73 -8.99
N LYS A 294 30.52 -6.53 -8.45
CA LYS A 294 31.15 -7.65 -9.14
C LYS A 294 30.70 -9.02 -8.60
N ASP A 295 30.34 -9.07 -7.32
CA ASP A 295 30.07 -10.32 -6.61
C ASP A 295 28.57 -10.54 -6.32
N GLY A 296 27.75 -9.49 -6.47
CA GLY A 296 26.33 -9.51 -6.14
C GLY A 296 26.07 -9.30 -4.65
N ALA A 297 24.79 -9.40 -4.26
CA ALA A 297 24.38 -9.14 -2.89
C ALA A 297 24.94 -10.21 -1.94
N PRO A 298 25.74 -9.83 -0.92
CA PRO A 298 26.26 -10.79 0.05
C PRO A 298 25.11 -11.39 0.87
N TYR A 299 25.33 -12.61 1.35
CA TYR A 299 24.42 -13.26 2.31
C TYR A 299 24.66 -12.68 3.71
N ARG A 300 23.60 -12.15 4.33
CA ARG A 300 23.60 -11.69 5.73
C ARG A 300 22.24 -12.00 6.34
N ASP A 301 22.21 -12.81 7.40
CA ASP A 301 20.97 -13.20 8.08
C ASP A 301 20.13 -11.97 8.45
N GLY A 302 18.89 -11.92 7.96
CA GLY A 302 17.98 -10.82 8.25
C GLY A 302 18.40 -9.47 7.67
N GLN A 303 19.14 -9.45 6.55
CA GLN A 303 19.56 -8.23 5.85
C GLN A 303 18.39 -7.27 5.59
N ALA A 304 17.23 -7.79 5.17
CA ALA A 304 15.97 -7.06 5.14
C ALA A 304 14.93 -7.74 6.03
N ARG A 305 14.13 -6.92 6.71
CA ARG A 305 13.04 -7.35 7.60
C ARG A 305 11.85 -6.40 7.46
N PHE A 306 10.70 -6.85 7.94
CA PHE A 306 9.49 -6.03 8.02
C PHE A 306 9.64 -4.92 9.08
N ALA A 307 8.76 -3.92 8.99
CA ALA A 307 8.58 -2.84 9.95
C ALA A 307 7.14 -2.84 10.48
N ASN A 308 6.83 -1.99 11.46
CA ASN A 308 5.49 -1.88 12.02
C ASN A 308 4.95 -0.45 11.99
N ALA A 309 3.64 -0.35 11.78
CA ALA A 309 2.82 0.85 11.86
C ALA A 309 1.85 0.69 13.04
N VAL A 310 1.96 1.53 14.07
CA VAL A 310 1.17 1.44 15.31
C VAL A 310 0.28 2.67 15.42
N TYR A 311 -1.02 2.42 15.47
CA TYR A 311 -2.04 3.42 15.74
C TYR A 311 -2.51 3.27 17.17
N VAL A 312 -2.54 4.36 17.93
CA VAL A 312 -3.16 4.40 19.25
C VAL A 312 -4.18 5.51 19.24
N TYR A 313 -5.46 5.17 19.40
CA TYR A 313 -6.55 6.13 19.47
C TYR A 313 -7.20 6.14 20.85
N ALA A 314 -7.17 7.29 21.50
CA ALA A 314 -7.80 7.57 22.78
C ALA A 314 -8.94 8.59 22.60
N PRO A 315 -10.18 8.14 22.29
CA PRO A 315 -11.31 9.05 22.08
C PRO A 315 -11.63 9.88 23.32
N ASP A 316 -11.73 11.21 23.16
CA ASP A 316 -12.20 12.11 24.21
C ASP A 316 -13.72 12.32 24.13
N PHE A 317 -14.46 11.60 24.96
CA PHE A 317 -15.91 11.73 25.09
C PHE A 317 -16.36 12.98 25.86
N ALA A 318 -15.47 13.67 26.57
CA ALA A 318 -15.81 14.88 27.33
C ALA A 318 -15.84 16.11 26.43
N SER A 319 -14.91 16.24 25.47
CA SER A 319 -14.87 17.36 24.52
C SER A 319 -15.84 17.18 23.34
N GLY A 320 -16.20 15.93 23.01
CA GLY A 320 -16.94 15.61 21.80
C GLY A 320 -16.06 15.41 20.56
N ASP A 321 -14.74 15.56 20.69
CA ASP A 321 -13.78 15.38 19.59
C ASP A 321 -13.79 13.95 19.02
N TYR A 322 -14.19 12.95 19.84
CA TYR A 322 -14.32 11.56 19.39
C TYR A 322 -15.22 11.38 18.16
N ARG A 323 -16.17 12.30 17.94
CA ARG A 323 -17.14 12.23 16.83
C ARG A 323 -16.48 12.25 15.46
N GLU A 324 -15.26 12.79 15.35
CA GLU A 324 -14.47 12.72 14.12
C GLU A 324 -14.11 11.27 13.74
N GLY A 325 -13.98 10.38 14.72
CA GLY A 325 -13.80 8.95 14.47
C GLY A 325 -15.07 8.12 14.42
N ALA A 326 -16.23 8.70 14.78
CA ALA A 326 -17.48 7.98 14.86
C ALA A 326 -18.16 7.92 13.49
N VAL A 327 -18.63 6.73 13.12
CA VAL A 327 -19.47 6.51 11.92
C VAL A 327 -20.95 6.33 12.28
N GLU A 328 -21.25 6.05 13.55
CA GLU A 328 -22.60 5.93 14.08
C GLU A 328 -22.59 6.26 15.59
N GLU A 329 -23.58 7.01 16.07
CA GLU A 329 -23.78 7.34 17.48
C GLU A 329 -25.27 7.31 17.82
N THR A 330 -25.62 6.63 18.91
CA THR A 330 -26.93 6.70 19.59
C THR A 330 -26.72 6.86 21.09
N ASP A 331 -27.80 7.01 21.86
CA ASP A 331 -27.73 7.08 23.33
C ASP A 331 -27.21 5.78 23.96
N GLU A 332 -27.29 4.66 23.23
CA GLU A 332 -26.92 3.32 23.69
C GLU A 332 -25.62 2.79 23.06
N ARG A 333 -25.10 3.42 22.00
CA ARG A 333 -23.88 2.92 21.33
C ARG A 333 -23.07 3.99 20.61
N VAL A 334 -21.78 3.72 20.48
CA VAL A 334 -20.87 4.45 19.59
C VAL A 334 -20.12 3.46 18.71
N THR A 335 -20.08 3.72 17.41
CA THR A 335 -19.32 2.94 16.43
C THR A 335 -18.19 3.79 15.85
N PHE A 336 -16.96 3.29 15.93
CA PHE A 336 -15.77 3.92 15.34
C PHE A 336 -15.30 3.17 14.10
N GLU A 337 -14.71 3.89 13.16
CA GLU A 337 -14.00 3.33 12.01
C GLU A 337 -12.48 3.38 12.21
N PHE A 338 -11.79 2.37 11.74
CA PHE A 338 -10.36 2.38 11.49
C PHE A 338 -10.13 2.04 10.02
N GLN A 339 -9.26 2.80 9.36
CA GLN A 339 -8.81 2.53 8.00
C GLN A 339 -7.34 2.91 7.88
N SER A 340 -6.57 2.08 7.20
CA SER A 340 -5.13 2.24 7.04
C SER A 340 -4.68 1.74 5.66
N PRO A 341 -3.63 2.32 5.06
CA PRO A 341 -3.02 1.71 3.88
C PRO A 341 -2.19 0.46 4.24
N TYR A 342 -1.94 0.23 5.53
CA TYR A 342 -1.17 -0.89 6.06
C TYR A 342 -2.07 -2.07 6.44
N ILE A 343 -1.55 -3.29 6.29
CA ILE A 343 -2.27 -4.53 6.66
C ILE A 343 -2.18 -4.75 8.17
N ILE A 344 -3.31 -4.95 8.83
CA ILE A 344 -3.37 -5.30 10.25
C ILE A 344 -2.70 -6.65 10.43
N ALA A 345 -1.66 -6.66 11.26
CA ALA A 345 -0.76 -7.79 11.45
C ALA A 345 -1.10 -8.53 12.74
N ALA A 346 -0.37 -9.63 13.02
CA ALA A 346 -0.55 -10.38 14.27
C ALA A 346 0.79 -10.89 14.82
N THR A 347 0.88 -11.00 16.14
CA THR A 347 1.75 -11.99 16.78
C THR A 347 1.06 -13.34 16.64
N PRO A 348 1.65 -14.31 15.90
CA PRO A 348 1.03 -15.62 15.73
C PRO A 348 1.00 -16.40 17.06
N PRO A 349 0.07 -17.38 17.20
CA PRO A 349 -0.02 -18.23 18.39
C PRO A 349 1.16 -19.21 18.54
N ASP A 350 1.87 -19.48 17.44
CA ASP A 350 3.01 -20.40 17.39
C ASP A 350 4.04 -20.01 16.32
N ASP A 351 5.16 -20.73 16.28
CA ASP A 351 6.29 -20.48 15.38
C ASP A 351 6.15 -21.13 14.00
N SER A 352 4.98 -21.68 13.65
CA SER A 352 4.81 -22.28 12.32
C SER A 352 4.99 -21.23 11.20
N PRO A 353 5.46 -21.63 10.00
CA PRO A 353 5.73 -20.69 8.92
C PRO A 353 4.54 -19.79 8.56
N TRP A 354 3.31 -20.28 8.72
CA TRP A 354 2.08 -19.55 8.42
C TRP A 354 1.19 -19.39 9.67
N GLY A 355 1.78 -19.29 10.86
CA GLY A 355 1.06 -19.13 12.12
C GLY A 355 0.11 -17.93 12.14
N ILE A 356 0.36 -16.92 11.30
CA ILE A 356 -0.50 -15.73 11.15
C ILE A 356 -1.96 -16.06 10.79
N TYR A 357 -2.24 -17.19 10.12
CA TYR A 357 -3.61 -17.60 9.77
C TYR A 357 -4.32 -18.37 10.89
N LYS A 358 -3.58 -18.91 11.87
CA LYS A 358 -4.16 -19.74 12.92
C LYS A 358 -4.94 -18.91 13.95
N PRO A 359 -6.01 -19.44 14.55
CA PRO A 359 -6.65 -18.82 15.72
C PRO A 359 -5.68 -18.67 16.89
N GLY A 360 -5.88 -17.65 17.72
CA GLY A 360 -5.02 -17.25 18.84
C GLY A 360 -4.01 -16.16 18.49
N GLY A 361 -4.22 -15.42 17.39
CA GLY A 361 -3.39 -14.25 17.06
C GLY A 361 -3.57 -13.14 18.10
N ARG A 362 -2.49 -12.38 18.36
CA ARG A 362 -2.48 -11.29 19.35
C ARG A 362 -1.87 -10.00 18.82
N ASN A 363 -2.03 -8.91 19.55
CA ASN A 363 -1.38 -7.60 19.38
C ASN A 363 -1.71 -6.82 18.09
N GLY A 364 -2.60 -7.31 17.23
CA GLY A 364 -3.09 -6.61 16.04
C GLY A 364 -4.17 -5.57 16.34
N LEU A 365 -5.09 -5.86 17.27
CA LEU A 365 -6.06 -4.89 17.82
C LEU A 365 -6.29 -5.16 19.30
N VAL A 366 -5.88 -4.23 20.16
CA VAL A 366 -6.01 -4.34 21.62
C VAL A 366 -6.78 -3.15 22.18
N LEU A 367 -7.75 -3.44 23.04
CA LEU A 367 -8.53 -2.44 23.77
C LEU A 367 -8.06 -2.36 25.22
N ARG A 368 -7.98 -1.14 25.75
CA ARG A 368 -7.70 -0.90 27.18
C ARG A 368 -8.63 0.16 27.74
N GLY A 369 -8.86 0.12 29.05
CA GLY A 369 -9.74 1.05 29.76
C GLY A 369 -10.70 0.34 30.71
N ARG A 370 -11.79 1.04 31.08
CA ARG A 370 -12.76 0.60 32.09
C ARG A 370 -14.20 0.68 31.60
N ALA A 371 -14.43 0.58 30.29
CA ALA A 371 -15.77 0.58 29.73
C ALA A 371 -16.54 -0.66 30.20
N ALA A 372 -17.82 -0.49 30.52
CA ALA A 372 -18.72 -1.56 30.94
C ALA A 372 -19.82 -1.76 29.89
N CYS A 373 -19.47 -2.33 28.75
CA CYS A 373 -20.38 -2.51 27.62
C CYS A 373 -19.99 -3.71 26.75
N PRO A 374 -20.91 -4.27 25.95
CA PRO A 374 -20.52 -5.24 24.93
C PRO A 374 -19.71 -4.57 23.81
N VAL A 375 -18.86 -5.36 23.15
CA VAL A 375 -18.03 -4.94 22.02
C VAL A 375 -18.34 -5.83 20.83
N SER A 376 -18.44 -5.24 19.63
CA SER A 376 -18.56 -6.01 18.39
C SER A 376 -17.73 -5.38 17.27
N VAL A 377 -17.28 -6.20 16.33
CA VAL A 377 -16.41 -5.78 15.21
C VAL A 377 -17.01 -6.19 13.88
N SER A 378 -16.85 -5.34 12.88
CA SER A 378 -17.16 -5.62 11.48
C SER A 378 -15.94 -5.31 10.60
N VAL A 379 -15.66 -6.18 9.63
CA VAL A 379 -14.63 -5.96 8.59
C VAL A 379 -15.25 -5.67 7.22
N ASP A 380 -16.58 -5.61 7.13
CA ASP A 380 -17.36 -5.44 5.91
C ASP A 380 -18.34 -4.24 6.02
N ARG A 381 -17.86 -3.17 6.68
CA ARG A 381 -18.56 -1.88 6.85
C ARG A 381 -19.96 -2.03 7.46
N GLY A 382 -20.06 -2.86 8.48
CA GLY A 382 -21.27 -3.04 9.28
C GLY A 382 -22.30 -3.99 8.65
N THR A 383 -21.99 -4.64 7.53
CA THR A 383 -22.88 -5.63 6.90
C THR A 383 -23.03 -6.86 7.81
N THR A 384 -21.93 -7.33 8.37
CA THR A 384 -21.91 -8.39 9.40
C THR A 384 -21.15 -7.92 10.64
N TRP A 385 -21.58 -8.40 11.80
CA TRP A 385 -21.00 -8.06 13.10
C TRP A 385 -20.60 -9.34 13.83
N ARG A 386 -19.37 -9.37 14.33
CA ARG A 386 -18.85 -10.42 15.20
C ARG A 386 -18.91 -9.91 16.63
N ASP A 387 -19.65 -10.60 17.48
CA ASP A 387 -19.70 -10.33 18.92
C ASP A 387 -18.37 -10.70 19.57
N ALA A 388 -17.78 -9.77 20.31
CA ALA A 388 -16.56 -9.96 21.08
C ALA A 388 -16.82 -10.13 22.59
N GLY A 389 -18.09 -10.08 23.01
CA GLY A 389 -18.48 -10.17 24.42
C GLY A 389 -18.31 -8.85 25.18
N PRO A 390 -18.39 -8.89 26.53
CA PRO A 390 -18.22 -7.70 27.35
C PRO A 390 -16.79 -7.17 27.29
N PHE A 391 -16.66 -5.85 27.26
CA PHE A 391 -15.38 -5.16 27.33
C PHE A 391 -14.60 -5.61 28.57
N SER A 392 -13.29 -5.82 28.39
CA SER A 392 -12.33 -6.02 29.47
C SER A 392 -11.03 -5.30 29.15
N ASP A 393 -10.32 -4.83 30.19
CA ASP A 393 -9.02 -4.20 30.00
C ASP A 393 -8.01 -5.20 29.43
N GLY A 394 -7.36 -4.84 28.31
CA GLY A 394 -6.46 -5.73 27.58
C GLY A 394 -7.17 -6.71 26.64
N MET A 395 -8.47 -6.53 26.35
CA MET A 395 -9.20 -7.32 25.35
C MET A 395 -8.48 -7.26 23.99
N ASP A 396 -8.13 -8.44 23.47
CA ASP A 396 -7.42 -8.59 22.20
C ASP A 396 -8.39 -9.14 21.13
N LEU A 397 -8.58 -8.36 20.07
CA LEU A 397 -9.51 -8.64 18.98
C LEU A 397 -8.79 -9.00 17.66
N THR A 398 -7.49 -9.32 17.74
CA THR A 398 -6.64 -9.53 16.56
C THR A 398 -7.20 -10.54 15.56
N ASP A 399 -7.71 -11.68 16.03
CA ASP A 399 -8.29 -12.70 15.14
C ASP A 399 -9.55 -12.24 14.39
N LEU A 400 -10.18 -11.15 14.83
CA LEU A 400 -11.33 -10.57 14.14
C LEU A 400 -10.92 -9.66 12.98
N VAL A 401 -9.68 -9.13 12.99
CA VAL A 401 -9.26 -8.03 12.09
C VAL A 401 -7.93 -8.25 11.36
N LYS A 402 -7.12 -9.24 11.73
CA LYS A 402 -5.83 -9.52 11.06
C LYS A 402 -6.03 -9.82 9.57
N GLY A 403 -5.10 -9.37 8.74
CA GLY A 403 -5.17 -9.51 7.28
C GLY A 403 -6.12 -8.53 6.59
N PHE A 404 -6.80 -7.65 7.34
CA PHE A 404 -7.61 -6.56 6.80
C PHE A 404 -6.90 -5.21 6.95
N ARG A 405 -7.42 -4.19 6.26
CA ARG A 405 -6.92 -2.80 6.29
C ARG A 405 -7.89 -1.82 6.96
N GLN A 406 -9.07 -2.31 7.30
CA GLN A 406 -10.12 -1.53 7.93
C GLN A 406 -10.98 -2.42 8.83
N TYR A 407 -11.58 -1.81 9.84
CA TYR A 407 -12.65 -2.40 10.63
C TYR A 407 -13.54 -1.31 11.20
N TRP A 408 -14.77 -1.67 11.54
CA TRP A 408 -15.63 -0.91 12.42
C TRP A 408 -15.71 -1.61 13.77
N ILE A 409 -15.65 -0.84 14.84
CA ILE A 409 -15.80 -1.33 16.21
C ILE A 409 -16.94 -0.59 16.89
N ARG A 410 -17.86 -1.35 17.47
CA ARG A 410 -19.04 -0.85 18.16
C ARG A 410 -18.95 -1.16 19.64
N PHE A 411 -19.07 -0.12 20.45
CA PHE A 411 -19.26 -0.19 21.89
C PHE A 411 -20.73 -0.04 22.21
N GLY A 412 -21.34 -1.01 22.90
CA GLY A 412 -22.73 -0.97 23.33
C GLY A 412 -22.96 -0.06 24.55
N ALA A 413 -22.37 1.13 24.52
CA ALA A 413 -22.62 2.21 25.45
C ALA A 413 -22.55 3.54 24.68
N GLY A 414 -23.45 4.47 25.00
CA GLY A 414 -23.41 5.83 24.46
C GLY A 414 -22.23 6.63 25.03
N ALA A 415 -21.91 7.74 24.37
CA ALA A 415 -20.75 8.57 24.70
C ALA A 415 -20.66 9.01 26.17
N LYS A 416 -21.81 9.33 26.78
CA LYS A 416 -21.88 9.72 28.21
C LYS A 416 -21.40 8.62 29.15
N ALA A 417 -21.71 7.36 28.84
CA ALA A 417 -21.28 6.20 29.64
C ALA A 417 -19.81 5.84 29.37
N LEU A 418 -19.29 6.19 28.19
CA LEU A 418 -17.88 5.99 27.83
C LEU A 418 -16.96 7.09 28.36
N ALA A 419 -17.50 8.24 28.78
CA ALA A 419 -16.72 9.30 29.41
C ALA A 419 -16.01 8.82 30.69
N GLY A 420 -14.73 9.16 30.84
CA GLY A 420 -13.91 8.78 32.01
C GLY A 420 -13.48 7.31 32.06
N THR A 421 -13.82 6.50 31.05
CA THR A 421 -13.40 5.10 30.97
C THR A 421 -11.92 4.92 30.60
N SER A 422 -11.27 5.97 30.11
CA SER A 422 -9.90 5.91 29.58
C SER A 422 -9.76 4.87 28.46
N LEU A 423 -10.79 4.73 27.63
CA LEU A 423 -10.80 3.83 26.48
C LEU A 423 -9.64 4.19 25.53
N THR A 424 -8.84 3.18 25.18
CA THR A 424 -7.85 3.28 24.11
C THR A 424 -7.95 2.08 23.17
N MET A 425 -7.77 2.32 21.88
CA MET A 425 -7.69 1.31 20.83
C MET A 425 -6.28 1.33 20.25
N THR A 426 -5.54 0.22 20.33
CA THR A 426 -4.23 0.07 19.70
C THR A 426 -4.34 -0.89 18.52
N THR A 427 -4.01 -0.42 17.31
CA THR A 427 -3.98 -1.25 16.10
C THR A 427 -2.57 -1.31 15.55
N VAL A 428 -2.05 -2.52 15.33
CA VAL A 428 -0.70 -2.74 14.82
C VAL A 428 -0.77 -3.35 13.42
N CYS A 429 -0.18 -2.64 12.46
CA CYS A 429 -0.07 -3.05 11.08
C CYS A 429 1.39 -3.37 10.71
N GLN A 430 1.57 -4.13 9.64
CA GLN A 430 2.87 -4.31 9.00
C GLN A 430 3.16 -3.12 8.07
N ALA A 431 4.42 -2.69 8.02
CA ALA A 431 4.90 -1.64 7.12
C ALA A 431 6.20 -2.05 6.43
N ASN A 432 6.52 -1.38 5.32
CA ASN A 432 7.84 -1.45 4.70
C ASN A 432 8.80 -0.44 5.35
N GLY A 433 9.91 -0.93 5.92
CA GLY A 433 10.92 -0.08 6.54
C GLY A 433 11.60 0.90 5.56
N SER A 434 11.67 0.55 4.28
CA SER A 434 12.38 1.33 3.25
C SER A 434 11.65 2.61 2.83
N VAL A 435 10.35 2.73 3.15
CA VAL A 435 9.55 3.94 2.87
C VAL A 435 9.31 4.79 4.11
N ILE A 436 9.90 4.42 5.25
CA ILE A 436 9.86 5.23 6.47
C ILE A 436 11.05 6.21 6.45
N PRO A 437 10.86 7.49 6.78
CA PRO A 437 11.93 8.49 6.76
C PRO A 437 13.02 8.13 7.76
N GLN A 438 14.25 8.12 7.29
CA GLN A 438 15.43 7.88 8.12
C GLN A 438 16.19 9.18 8.33
N LEU A 439 16.76 9.35 9.52
CA LEU A 439 17.77 10.36 9.79
C LEU A 439 19.13 9.89 9.25
N LYS A 440 19.96 10.84 8.80
CA LYS A 440 21.34 10.61 8.37
C LYS A 440 22.34 11.20 9.35
N ASP A 441 23.61 10.83 9.17
CA ASP A 441 24.74 11.40 9.90
C ASP A 441 24.91 12.90 9.66
N ARG A 442 25.43 13.60 10.68
CA ARG A 442 25.89 15.00 10.63
C ARG A 442 24.80 16.01 10.27
N GLY A 443 23.63 15.83 10.89
CA GLY A 443 22.47 16.67 10.69
C GLY A 443 21.53 16.14 9.63
N THR A 444 20.23 16.17 9.92
CA THR A 444 19.17 15.80 8.98
C THR A 444 18.22 16.97 8.77
N ARG A 445 17.82 17.19 7.52
CA ARG A 445 16.70 18.08 7.19
C ARG A 445 15.44 17.23 7.03
N VAL A 446 14.38 17.62 7.73
CA VAL A 446 13.03 17.05 7.64
C VAL A 446 12.11 18.07 6.97
N ASP A 447 11.45 17.68 5.88
CA ASP A 447 10.31 18.38 5.32
C ASP A 447 9.02 17.67 5.77
N PHE A 448 7.97 18.42 6.06
CA PHE A 448 6.68 17.90 6.48
C PHE A 448 5.55 18.41 5.60
N ASN A 449 4.54 17.58 5.38
CA ASN A 449 3.31 17.97 4.70
C ASN A 449 2.12 17.16 5.25
N ALA A 450 1.03 17.84 5.58
CA ALA A 450 -0.28 17.24 5.83
C ALA A 450 -1.20 17.62 4.68
N SER A 451 -1.53 16.67 3.80
CA SER A 451 -2.25 17.01 2.54
C SER A 451 -3.71 17.38 2.74
N GLY A 452 -4.26 17.20 3.95
CA GLY A 452 -5.66 17.45 4.25
C GLY A 452 -6.59 16.47 3.52
N ARG A 453 -6.08 15.29 3.17
CA ARG A 453 -6.82 14.23 2.49
C ARG A 453 -7.07 13.06 3.42
N ALA A 454 -8.19 12.39 3.20
CA ALA A 454 -8.50 11.08 3.75
C ALA A 454 -9.12 10.20 2.65
N VAL A 455 -9.28 8.91 2.94
CA VAL A 455 -9.82 7.94 1.97
C VAL A 455 -10.95 7.16 2.62
N VAL A 456 -12.01 6.90 1.85
CA VAL A 456 -13.02 5.89 2.18
C VAL A 456 -13.09 4.88 1.03
N SER A 457 -13.26 3.59 1.35
CA SER A 457 -13.13 2.51 0.37
C SER A 457 -14.36 1.59 0.33
N ALA A 458 -14.80 1.27 -0.89
CA ALA A 458 -15.62 0.10 -1.21
C ALA A 458 -14.69 -0.97 -1.79
N GLY A 459 -14.12 -1.80 -0.91
CA GLY A 459 -13.03 -2.73 -1.21
C GLY A 459 -11.94 -2.71 -0.13
N PRO A 460 -10.87 -3.50 -0.27
CA PRO A 460 -10.53 -4.31 -1.46
C PRO A 460 -11.36 -5.59 -1.56
N THR A 461 -11.93 -6.10 -0.47
CA THR A 461 -12.55 -7.42 -0.50
C THR A 461 -13.87 -7.39 -1.27
N ARG A 462 -14.20 -8.51 -1.92
CA ARG A 462 -15.46 -8.65 -2.64
C ARG A 462 -16.69 -8.45 -1.73
N PRO A 463 -16.73 -8.94 -0.47
CA PRO A 463 -17.82 -8.62 0.46
C PRO A 463 -17.97 -7.12 0.74
N GLN A 464 -16.87 -6.42 1.00
CA GLN A 464 -16.90 -4.96 1.21
C GLN A 464 -17.47 -4.24 -0.02
N ALA A 465 -16.98 -4.54 -1.22
CA ALA A 465 -17.49 -3.90 -2.44
C ALA A 465 -18.97 -4.27 -2.72
N ARG A 466 -19.39 -5.49 -2.39
CA ARG A 466 -20.78 -5.94 -2.58
C ARG A 466 -21.80 -5.11 -1.80
N ALA A 467 -21.43 -4.64 -0.61
CA ALA A 467 -22.28 -3.77 0.21
C ALA A 467 -22.63 -2.43 -0.48
N HIS A 468 -21.90 -2.06 -1.54
CA HIS A 468 -22.06 -0.82 -2.29
C HIS A 468 -22.71 -1.01 -3.67
N VAL A 469 -23.10 -2.23 -4.06
CA VAL A 469 -23.70 -2.48 -5.39
C VAL A 469 -25.09 -1.87 -5.47
N VAL A 470 -25.29 -0.98 -6.44
CA VAL A 470 -26.60 -0.34 -6.72
C VAL A 470 -27.20 -0.73 -8.07
N GLU A 471 -26.40 -1.30 -8.97
CA GLU A 471 -26.84 -1.78 -10.28
C GLU A 471 -25.87 -2.86 -10.82
N GLY A 472 -26.39 -3.81 -11.61
CA GLY A 472 -25.61 -4.93 -12.14
C GLY A 472 -25.17 -5.91 -11.04
N ALA A 473 -24.15 -6.72 -11.32
CA ALA A 473 -23.60 -7.65 -10.33
C ALA A 473 -22.17 -8.11 -10.71
N PHE A 474 -21.41 -8.56 -9.71
CA PHE A 474 -20.19 -9.31 -9.96
C PHE A 474 -20.48 -10.61 -10.73
N ASP A 475 -19.44 -11.14 -11.39
CA ASP A 475 -19.52 -12.24 -12.36
C ASP A 475 -20.40 -11.94 -13.59
N THR A 476 -20.81 -10.68 -13.79
CA THR A 476 -21.47 -10.20 -15.01
C THR A 476 -20.61 -9.15 -15.71
N PRO A 477 -20.91 -8.76 -16.95
CA PRO A 477 -20.12 -7.77 -17.68
C PRO A 477 -20.16 -6.34 -17.11
N SER A 478 -21.08 -6.06 -16.18
CA SER A 478 -21.25 -4.72 -15.61
C SER A 478 -21.66 -4.74 -14.14
N VAL A 479 -21.08 -3.83 -13.35
CA VAL A 479 -21.46 -3.57 -11.97
C VAL A 479 -21.29 -2.09 -11.66
N THR A 480 -22.18 -1.52 -10.87
CA THR A 480 -22.11 -0.14 -10.39
C THR A 480 -22.07 -0.11 -8.87
N LEU A 481 -21.09 0.58 -8.32
CA LEU A 481 -20.94 0.83 -6.88
C LEU A 481 -21.37 2.26 -6.56
N GLU A 482 -21.99 2.49 -5.40
CA GLU A 482 -22.25 3.82 -4.85
C GLU A 482 -21.54 3.98 -3.50
N LEU A 483 -20.79 5.06 -3.36
CA LEU A 483 -20.02 5.35 -2.15
C LEU A 483 -20.17 6.84 -1.80
N ALA A 484 -20.26 7.11 -0.51
CA ALA A 484 -20.34 8.44 0.06
C ALA A 484 -19.21 8.66 1.06
N THR A 485 -18.82 9.92 1.24
CA THR A 485 -17.88 10.31 2.31
C THR A 485 -18.55 10.22 3.68
N PRO A 486 -17.81 9.86 4.75
CA PRO A 486 -18.41 9.53 6.05
C PRO A 486 -19.32 10.63 6.63
N ARG A 487 -18.96 11.90 6.47
CA ARG A 487 -19.68 13.05 7.03
C ARG A 487 -20.02 14.08 5.96
N ARG A 488 -20.22 13.61 4.73
CA ARG A 488 -20.51 14.46 3.56
C ARG A 488 -19.41 15.48 3.27
N GLU A 489 -18.17 15.08 3.46
CA GLU A 489 -17.01 15.84 3.01
C GLU A 489 -16.95 15.91 1.47
N PRO A 490 -16.45 17.02 0.92
CA PRO A 490 -16.18 17.12 -0.52
C PRO A 490 -15.23 16.03 -1.01
N ILE A 491 -15.67 15.29 -2.02
CA ILE A 491 -14.85 14.34 -2.77
C ILE A 491 -13.89 15.12 -3.66
N LEU A 492 -12.61 14.77 -3.59
CA LEU A 492 -11.53 15.36 -4.39
C LEU A 492 -11.19 14.48 -5.59
N ALA A 493 -11.17 13.16 -5.40
CA ALA A 493 -10.83 12.22 -6.48
C ALA A 493 -11.52 10.87 -6.28
N VAL A 494 -11.70 10.15 -7.39
CA VAL A 494 -12.09 8.75 -7.43
C VAL A 494 -10.89 7.93 -7.89
N CYS A 495 -10.53 6.89 -7.14
CA CYS A 495 -9.65 5.82 -7.59
C CYS A 495 -10.50 4.56 -7.77
N ALA A 496 -10.38 3.87 -8.89
CA ALA A 496 -11.26 2.74 -9.19
C ALA A 496 -10.52 1.62 -9.92
N VAL A 497 -10.90 0.38 -9.61
CA VAL A 497 -10.24 -0.84 -10.08
C VAL A 497 -11.29 -1.89 -10.45
N ALA A 498 -11.11 -2.57 -11.57
CA ALA A 498 -11.86 -3.76 -11.95
C ALA A 498 -10.90 -4.93 -12.18
N HIS A 499 -11.16 -6.05 -11.50
CA HIS A 499 -10.56 -7.34 -11.80
C HIS A 499 -11.49 -8.11 -12.75
N VAL A 500 -11.04 -8.33 -13.99
CA VAL A 500 -11.87 -8.89 -15.07
C VAL A 500 -11.32 -10.21 -15.59
N ALA A 501 -12.20 -11.13 -15.99
CA ALA A 501 -11.83 -12.36 -16.69
C ALA A 501 -11.55 -12.08 -18.17
N SER A 502 -10.37 -11.51 -18.48
CA SER A 502 -9.99 -11.04 -19.82
C SER A 502 -9.84 -12.17 -20.86
N GLY A 503 -9.56 -13.40 -20.41
CA GLY A 503 -9.41 -14.60 -21.24
C GLY A 503 -7.95 -14.96 -21.54
N ASN A 504 -7.75 -16.15 -22.09
CA ASN A 504 -6.42 -16.70 -22.42
C ASN A 504 -6.41 -17.20 -23.88
N PRO A 505 -5.81 -16.45 -24.82
CA PRO A 505 -5.24 -15.11 -24.65
C PRO A 505 -6.33 -14.02 -24.46
N PRO A 506 -5.97 -12.84 -23.91
CA PRO A 506 -6.87 -11.70 -23.90
C PRO A 506 -7.14 -11.21 -25.32
N ARG A 507 -8.38 -10.78 -25.58
CA ARG A 507 -8.80 -10.23 -26.86
C ARG A 507 -8.45 -8.73 -26.96
N PRO A 508 -7.64 -8.29 -27.94
CA PRO A 508 -7.19 -6.90 -28.04
C PRO A 508 -8.28 -5.92 -28.48
N ASP A 509 -9.39 -6.41 -29.05
CA ASP A 509 -10.56 -5.62 -29.48
C ASP A 509 -11.56 -5.33 -28.34
N VAL A 510 -11.37 -5.95 -27.16
CA VAL A 510 -12.22 -5.69 -26.00
C VAL A 510 -11.80 -4.39 -25.33
N ALA A 511 -12.74 -3.44 -25.26
CA ALA A 511 -12.60 -2.18 -24.56
C ALA A 511 -13.12 -2.32 -23.12
N TYR A 512 -12.27 -2.00 -22.15
CA TYR A 512 -12.61 -1.91 -20.73
C TYR A 512 -12.82 -0.45 -20.35
N GLN A 513 -13.86 -0.20 -19.57
CA GLN A 513 -14.27 1.15 -19.19
C GLN A 513 -14.63 1.21 -17.71
N ILE A 514 -14.17 2.28 -17.07
CA ILE A 514 -14.56 2.66 -15.71
C ILE A 514 -15.04 4.10 -15.79
N GLU A 515 -16.24 4.35 -15.30
CA GLU A 515 -16.86 5.67 -15.35
C GLU A 515 -17.37 6.06 -13.97
N TYR A 516 -17.41 7.35 -13.67
CA TYR A 516 -18.03 7.86 -12.45
C TYR A 516 -19.15 8.85 -12.77
N SER A 517 -20.10 8.97 -11.84
CA SER A 517 -21.19 9.93 -11.86
C SER A 517 -21.29 10.64 -10.52
N ALA A 518 -21.41 11.97 -10.56
CA ALA A 518 -21.59 12.83 -9.39
C ALA A 518 -23.06 13.30 -9.21
N ASP A 519 -23.97 12.84 -10.08
CA ASP A 519 -25.37 13.29 -10.17
C ASP A 519 -26.35 12.10 -10.14
N GLY A 520 -25.98 11.03 -9.42
CA GLY A 520 -26.84 9.85 -9.25
C GLY A 520 -27.00 8.98 -10.51
N GLY A 521 -26.10 9.12 -11.49
CA GLY A 521 -26.08 8.33 -12.72
C GLY A 521 -26.66 9.04 -13.94
N ALA A 522 -27.02 10.33 -13.84
CA ALA A 522 -27.56 11.09 -14.96
C ALA A 522 -26.48 11.41 -16.01
N THR A 523 -25.27 11.76 -15.57
CA THR A 523 -24.09 11.92 -16.44
C THR A 523 -22.93 11.05 -15.97
N TRP A 524 -22.15 10.56 -16.95
CA TRP A 524 -21.00 9.67 -16.72
C TRP A 524 -19.74 10.25 -17.31
N ARG A 525 -18.66 10.23 -16.53
CA ARG A 525 -17.33 10.73 -16.92
C ARG A 525 -16.32 9.60 -16.80
N PRO A 526 -15.35 9.49 -17.72
CA PRO A 526 -14.39 8.40 -17.70
C PRO A 526 -13.40 8.54 -16.53
N VAL A 527 -13.20 7.46 -15.78
CA VAL A 527 -11.99 7.21 -15.00
C VAL A 527 -10.97 6.46 -15.87
N VAL A 528 -11.46 5.45 -16.60
CA VAL A 528 -10.71 4.71 -17.62
C VAL A 528 -11.56 4.65 -18.88
N LYS A 529 -11.00 5.07 -20.02
CA LYS A 529 -11.68 5.16 -21.31
C LYS A 529 -11.05 4.22 -22.33
N ASP A 530 -11.89 3.36 -22.91
CA ASP A 530 -11.57 2.51 -24.06
C ASP A 530 -10.24 1.76 -23.94
N TRP A 531 -9.94 1.27 -22.74
CA TRP A 531 -8.69 0.58 -22.48
C TRP A 531 -8.69 -0.78 -23.14
N THR A 532 -7.59 -1.15 -23.79
CA THR A 532 -7.44 -2.45 -24.45
C THR A 532 -6.17 -3.13 -23.96
N ILE A 533 -6.07 -4.44 -24.20
CA ILE A 533 -4.90 -5.23 -23.86
C ILE A 533 -4.08 -5.47 -25.13
N PRO A 534 -3.06 -4.64 -25.40
CA PRO A 534 -2.29 -4.75 -26.62
C PRO A 534 -1.36 -5.97 -26.54
N ARG A 535 -1.61 -6.96 -27.40
CA ARG A 535 -0.67 -8.07 -27.62
C ARG A 535 0.39 -7.61 -28.61
N ARG A 536 1.68 -7.70 -28.24
CA ARG A 536 2.79 -7.11 -29.01
C ARG A 536 3.99 -8.03 -29.03
N GLY A 537 4.64 -8.13 -30.19
CA GLY A 537 5.89 -8.88 -30.34
C GLY A 537 5.71 -10.38 -30.18
N VAL A 538 6.77 -11.05 -29.70
CA VAL A 538 6.75 -12.49 -29.41
C VAL A 538 6.00 -12.75 -28.10
N GLU A 539 5.05 -13.67 -28.16
CA GLU A 539 4.19 -14.06 -27.05
C GLU A 539 4.47 -15.51 -26.63
N PRO A 540 4.27 -15.86 -25.35
CA PRO A 540 4.38 -17.23 -24.90
C PRO A 540 3.12 -18.04 -25.27
N LYS A 541 3.14 -19.33 -24.95
CA LYS A 541 2.00 -20.22 -25.25
C LYS A 541 0.81 -20.01 -24.32
N ASP A 542 1.03 -19.49 -23.13
CA ASP A 542 0.01 -19.31 -22.10
C ASP A 542 -0.15 -17.84 -21.68
N PHE A 543 -1.31 -17.49 -21.13
CA PHE A 543 -1.61 -16.16 -20.63
C PHE A 543 -2.40 -16.26 -19.32
N TRP A 544 -2.14 -15.34 -18.41
CA TRP A 544 -3.04 -15.19 -17.27
C TRP A 544 -4.42 -14.73 -17.77
N SER A 545 -5.45 -15.51 -17.44
CA SER A 545 -6.81 -15.34 -17.98
C SER A 545 -7.59 -14.16 -17.39
N GLN A 546 -6.91 -13.31 -16.63
CA GLN A 546 -7.45 -12.19 -15.89
C GLN A 546 -6.59 -10.94 -16.12
N SER A 547 -7.16 -9.77 -15.91
CA SER A 547 -6.47 -8.49 -15.99
C SER A 547 -7.08 -7.49 -15.02
N LEU A 548 -6.31 -6.49 -14.63
CA LEU A 548 -6.76 -5.41 -13.74
C LEU A 548 -6.82 -4.11 -14.52
N CYS A 549 -8.02 -3.54 -14.62
CA CYS A 549 -8.23 -2.22 -15.17
C CYS A 549 -8.29 -1.23 -14.01
N SER A 550 -7.47 -0.18 -14.02
CA SER A 550 -7.47 0.80 -12.93
C SER A 550 -7.16 2.21 -13.41
N GLY A 551 -7.62 3.19 -12.65
CA GLY A 551 -7.35 4.59 -12.90
C GLY A 551 -7.79 5.48 -11.76
N SER A 552 -7.44 6.76 -11.86
CA SER A 552 -7.92 7.79 -10.94
C SER A 552 -8.25 9.07 -11.70
N VAL A 553 -9.19 9.84 -11.15
CA VAL A 553 -9.61 11.12 -11.73
C VAL A 553 -10.03 12.09 -10.63
N GLU A 554 -9.70 13.36 -10.79
CA GLU A 554 -10.20 14.41 -9.91
C GLU A 554 -11.70 14.66 -10.17
N VAL A 555 -12.45 14.87 -9.10
CA VAL A 555 -13.88 15.14 -9.18
C VAL A 555 -14.11 16.64 -9.28
N ALA A 556 -14.82 17.06 -10.34
CA ALA A 556 -15.26 18.43 -10.49
C ALA A 556 -16.49 18.70 -9.59
N GLY A 557 -16.45 19.81 -8.85
CA GLY A 557 -17.55 20.26 -7.99
C GLY A 557 -17.19 20.16 -6.51
N LYS A 558 -17.34 21.26 -5.77
CA LYS A 558 -16.92 21.36 -4.36
C LYS A 558 -17.92 20.71 -3.38
N ASP A 559 -19.12 20.38 -3.84
CA ASP A 559 -20.22 19.88 -3.01
C ASP A 559 -20.58 18.41 -3.28
N VAL A 560 -19.77 17.71 -4.10
CA VAL A 560 -19.99 16.30 -4.40
C VAL A 560 -19.55 15.47 -3.20
N THR A 561 -20.48 14.72 -2.61
CA THR A 561 -20.27 13.93 -1.38
C THR A 561 -20.60 12.46 -1.55
N THR A 562 -21.26 12.11 -2.66
CA THR A 562 -21.58 10.76 -3.09
C THR A 562 -21.27 10.63 -4.58
N VAL A 563 -20.74 9.49 -4.99
CA VAL A 563 -20.56 9.15 -6.41
C VAL A 563 -21.01 7.73 -6.70
N ARG A 564 -21.41 7.50 -7.95
CA ARG A 564 -21.53 6.15 -8.52
C ARG A 564 -20.32 5.86 -9.39
N VAL A 565 -19.81 4.63 -9.34
CA VAL A 565 -18.71 4.16 -10.18
C VAL A 565 -19.18 2.92 -10.93
N ARG A 566 -19.19 2.97 -12.26
CA ARG A 566 -19.64 1.90 -13.15
C ARG A 566 -18.44 1.25 -13.83
N PHE A 567 -18.40 -0.07 -13.78
CA PHE A 567 -17.39 -0.90 -14.41
C PHE A 567 -18.05 -1.70 -15.53
N ARG A 568 -17.56 -1.59 -16.77
CA ARG A 568 -18.13 -2.31 -17.92
C ARG A 568 -17.09 -2.62 -18.99
N ASN A 569 -17.42 -3.51 -19.91
CA ASN A 569 -16.58 -3.81 -21.06
C ASN A 569 -17.39 -4.23 -22.30
N SER A 570 -16.85 -4.01 -23.50
CA SER A 570 -17.51 -4.35 -24.77
C SER A 570 -17.51 -5.85 -25.08
N GLY A 571 -16.71 -6.63 -24.38
CA GLY A 571 -16.44 -8.03 -24.68
C GLY A 571 -17.32 -9.04 -23.97
N GLY A 572 -18.28 -8.59 -23.15
CA GLY A 572 -19.10 -9.48 -22.31
C GLY A 572 -18.30 -10.21 -21.23
N LYS A 573 -17.12 -9.70 -20.84
CA LYS A 573 -16.22 -10.32 -19.87
C LYS A 573 -16.72 -10.10 -18.44
N PRO A 574 -16.81 -11.14 -17.59
CA PRO A 574 -17.20 -10.98 -16.20
C PRO A 574 -16.27 -10.05 -15.40
N VAL A 575 -16.85 -9.11 -14.66
CA VAL A 575 -16.19 -8.35 -13.59
C VAL A 575 -16.21 -9.19 -12.32
N LEU A 576 -15.06 -9.71 -11.91
CA LEU A 576 -14.94 -10.68 -10.82
C LEU A 576 -14.97 -9.99 -9.45
N ARG A 577 -14.27 -8.86 -9.36
CA ARG A 577 -14.13 -7.99 -8.19
C ARG A 577 -13.93 -6.56 -8.68
N ALA A 578 -14.40 -5.59 -7.92
CA ALA A 578 -14.18 -4.18 -8.21
C ALA A 578 -13.93 -3.42 -6.91
N GLU A 579 -13.21 -2.31 -7.02
CA GLU A 579 -12.90 -1.41 -5.92
C GLU A 579 -13.20 0.02 -6.33
N ALA A 580 -13.78 0.79 -5.42
CA ALA A 580 -13.95 2.23 -5.58
C ALA A 580 -13.48 2.92 -4.29
N HIS A 581 -12.61 3.91 -4.42
CA HIS A 581 -12.08 4.68 -3.31
C HIS A 581 -12.31 6.16 -3.57
N LEU A 582 -12.78 6.87 -2.55
CA LEU A 582 -12.96 8.31 -2.60
C LEU A 582 -11.85 8.94 -1.78
N VAL A 583 -11.04 9.77 -2.42
CA VAL A 583 -10.17 10.71 -1.73
C VAL A 583 -11.02 11.93 -1.43
N TYR A 584 -11.14 12.31 -0.16
CA TYR A 584 -11.95 13.45 0.26
C TYR A 584 -11.14 14.43 1.09
N ARG A 585 -11.63 15.68 1.15
CA ARG A 585 -11.00 16.74 1.93
C ARG A 585 -11.43 16.63 3.38
N VAL A 586 -10.47 16.43 4.27
CA VAL A 586 -10.73 16.62 5.70
C VAL A 586 -10.76 18.09 6.05
N ARG A 587 -11.36 18.44 7.18
CA ARG A 587 -11.46 19.84 7.61
C ARG A 587 -10.14 20.36 8.16
N GLY A 588 -9.37 19.51 8.83
CA GLY A 588 -7.95 19.69 9.09
C GLY A 588 -7.64 20.98 9.87
N ARG A 589 -8.13 21.10 11.11
CA ARG A 589 -7.80 22.25 11.98
C ARG A 589 -6.72 21.94 13.02
N ASP A 590 -6.33 20.67 13.16
CA ASP A 590 -5.32 20.29 14.13
C ASP A 590 -3.91 20.42 13.57
N ALA A 591 -3.00 20.77 14.47
CA ALA A 591 -1.58 20.72 14.21
C ALA A 591 -1.10 19.27 14.29
N THR A 592 0.05 18.99 13.68
CA THR A 592 0.70 17.69 13.78
C THR A 592 1.99 17.82 14.57
N LYS A 593 2.11 17.08 15.66
CA LYS A 593 3.39 16.91 16.33
C LYS A 593 4.11 15.71 15.71
N VAL A 594 5.29 15.97 15.15
CA VAL A 594 6.18 14.96 14.59
C VAL A 594 7.29 14.71 15.60
N THR A 595 7.56 13.44 15.92
CA THR A 595 8.64 13.04 16.83
C THR A 595 9.54 12.01 16.15
N PHE A 596 10.85 12.23 16.21
CA PHE A 596 11.85 11.23 15.83
C PHE A 596 12.58 10.73 17.07
N ASP A 597 12.90 9.44 17.03
CA ASP A 597 13.68 8.76 18.04
C ASP A 597 14.81 7.97 17.34
N TRP A 598 16.05 8.19 17.78
CA TRP A 598 17.24 7.62 17.13
C TRP A 598 18.37 7.36 18.13
N THR A 599 19.39 6.65 17.69
CA THR A 599 20.69 6.59 18.36
C THR A 599 21.80 7.08 17.44
N ASP A 600 22.83 7.69 17.99
CA ASP A 600 24.09 8.00 17.31
C ASP A 600 25.28 7.76 18.26
N ASP A 601 26.47 8.23 17.89
CA ASP A 601 27.70 8.16 18.69
C ASP A 601 27.61 8.83 20.07
N ALA A 602 26.64 9.72 20.30
CA ALA A 602 26.38 10.31 21.62
C ALA A 602 25.31 9.55 22.44
N GLY A 603 24.70 8.50 21.88
CA GLY A 603 23.70 7.67 22.56
C GLY A 603 22.27 7.88 22.02
N PRO A 604 21.23 7.59 22.82
CA PRO A 604 19.84 7.71 22.41
C PRO A 604 19.33 9.16 22.49
N HIS A 605 18.54 9.55 21.50
CA HIS A 605 17.97 10.89 21.38
C HIS A 605 16.50 10.84 21.00
N ARG A 606 15.79 11.92 21.32
CA ARG A 606 14.43 12.18 20.88
C ARG A 606 14.24 13.66 20.65
N ALA A 607 13.56 14.00 19.57
CA ALA A 607 13.20 15.38 19.27
C ALA A 607 11.81 15.45 18.65
N SER A 608 11.08 16.53 18.94
CA SER A 608 9.74 16.76 18.43
C SER A 608 9.58 18.16 17.86
N ARG A 609 8.70 18.31 16.87
CA ARG A 609 8.26 19.60 16.36
C ARG A 609 6.76 19.57 16.07
N VAL A 610 6.07 20.66 16.43
CA VAL A 610 4.67 20.88 16.08
C VAL A 610 4.62 21.67 14.77
N PHE A 611 3.88 21.15 13.80
CA PHE A 611 3.58 21.81 12.53
C PHE A 611 2.11 22.27 12.56
N PRO A 612 1.84 23.57 12.32
CA PRO A 612 0.48 24.08 12.40
C PRO A 612 -0.43 23.44 11.33
N ALA A 613 -1.74 23.50 11.56
CA ALA A 613 -2.73 23.04 10.60
C ALA A 613 -2.55 23.74 9.24
N GLY A 614 -2.63 22.96 8.16
CA GLY A 614 -2.41 23.48 6.81
C GLY A 614 -1.00 24.00 6.54
N ALA A 615 -0.01 23.66 7.39
CA ALA A 615 1.40 23.97 7.11
C ALA A 615 1.77 23.49 5.70
N ALA A 616 2.12 24.44 4.83
CA ALA A 616 2.59 24.15 3.50
C ALA A 616 3.89 23.33 3.55
N ALA A 617 4.21 22.66 2.43
CA ALA A 617 5.39 21.84 2.22
C ALA A 617 6.76 22.54 2.42
N SER A 618 6.80 23.78 2.93
CA SER A 618 8.00 24.61 3.09
C SER A 618 8.49 24.75 4.54
N ALA A 619 7.78 24.22 5.54
CA ALA A 619 8.30 24.19 6.91
C ALA A 619 9.34 23.07 7.06
N PHE A 620 10.63 23.40 6.95
CA PHE A 620 11.69 22.45 7.21
C PHE A 620 12.12 22.48 8.68
N TRP A 621 12.56 21.32 9.18
CA TRP A 621 13.09 21.11 10.52
C TRP A 621 14.47 20.48 10.43
N SER A 622 15.45 21.16 11.02
CA SER A 622 16.80 20.62 11.15
C SER A 622 16.93 19.87 12.48
N ILE A 623 17.32 18.60 12.41
CA ILE A 623 17.67 17.78 13.56
C ILE A 623 19.20 17.65 13.60
N PRO A 624 19.87 18.12 14.65
CA PRO A 624 21.30 17.90 14.81
C PRO A 624 21.55 16.44 15.19
N THR A 625 22.13 15.66 14.29
CA THR A 625 22.50 14.25 14.52
C THR A 625 24.01 14.07 14.51
N GLY A 626 24.51 13.08 15.26
CA GLY A 626 25.92 12.69 15.30
C GLY A 626 26.34 11.80 14.14
N THR A 627 27.20 10.81 14.40
CA THR A 627 27.62 9.79 13.42
C THR A 627 27.09 8.40 13.76
N GLY A 628 26.97 7.52 12.76
CA GLY A 628 26.43 6.18 12.96
C GLY A 628 24.94 6.18 13.33
N VAL A 629 24.19 7.15 12.79
CA VAL A 629 22.79 7.39 13.11
C VAL A 629 21.93 6.18 12.76
N ARG A 630 21.06 5.80 13.69
CA ARG A 630 20.04 4.76 13.50
C ARG A 630 18.70 5.25 13.99
N THR A 631 17.79 5.51 13.05
CA THR A 631 16.41 5.88 13.38
C THR A 631 15.69 4.65 13.93
N ARG A 632 15.09 4.76 15.12
CA ARG A 632 14.32 3.68 15.74
C ARG A 632 12.86 3.77 15.34
N TRP A 633 12.28 4.95 15.45
CA TRP A 633 10.92 5.22 14.99
C TRP A 633 10.66 6.70 14.69
N VAL A 634 9.58 6.93 13.95
CA VAL A 634 8.95 8.24 13.74
C VAL A 634 7.48 8.18 14.16
N GLU A 635 6.98 9.21 14.82
CA GLU A 635 5.59 9.29 15.29
C GLU A 635 4.92 10.60 14.87
N TYR A 636 3.66 10.49 14.49
CA TYR A 636 2.75 11.60 14.25
C TYR A 636 1.64 11.60 15.29
N GLU A 637 1.34 12.76 15.85
CA GLU A 637 0.29 12.96 16.84
C GLU A 637 -0.57 14.15 16.39
N ALA A 638 -1.88 13.95 16.30
CA ALA A 638 -2.82 15.05 16.07
C ALA A 638 -3.00 15.82 17.37
N VAL A 639 -2.51 17.07 17.40
CA VAL A 639 -2.57 17.95 18.56
C VAL A 639 -3.40 19.18 18.23
N LYS A 640 -4.08 19.73 19.24
CA LYS A 640 -4.86 20.95 19.07
C LYS A 640 -3.96 22.08 18.53
N GLY A 641 -4.38 22.72 17.45
CA GLY A 641 -3.72 23.94 16.96
C GLY A 641 -3.87 25.09 17.95
N ASP A 642 -2.85 25.93 18.05
CA ASP A 642 -2.86 27.16 18.86
C ASP A 642 -3.81 28.23 18.29
#